data_AF-A0A2S6U0K7-F1
#
_entry.id   AF-A0A2S6U0K7-F1
#
_cell.length_a   1.000
_cell.length_b   1.000
_cell.length_c   1.000
_cell.angle_alpha   90.00
_cell.angle_beta   90.00
_cell.angle_gamma   90.00
#
_symmetry.space_group_name_H-M   'P 1'
#
loop_
_entity.id
_entity.type
_entity.pdbx_description
1 polymer ?
#
loop_
_entity_poly.entity_id
_entity_poly.type
_entity_poly.pdbx_seq_one_letter_code
_entity_poly.pdbx_strand_id
1 'polypeptide(L)'
;MDKLIGVIDEPVPGKDPDELDINVHTNSLIKFIEKTNTPITIGIQGEWGSGKTSLINSIHHHFEGDEKTKQIWINSWEYSLLSTPEEALLKIINRIIDELIESDPNETRKKNIKGGAEAIFKGALRVGAQVALGNAAGEVAKELLDTGAKSIAELRKQLSEVVEQMADRSTNPYEKVVIYVDDLDRIEPKNAVAILELLKNIFSVPKCIFILAIDYQVVVKGLEHKFGKQTAENEWEFRAFFDKIIQLPFMMPMGQYNIGKYVNSLLRKVDFIQTDLDEEALTEIIRRTIGGNPRSIKRLVNSVSLIQIFTQEKIDKDEVATTDIAEPEDEEQNINDEKFLLFALLCLQIAYPPVYSLLTREPNFLIWDDNLAFKETNRSEEDAEGVFEREFENAKKSDNFDEDWEQSLYRICYVRPRLKPRSTDISKFFNYLKEEILQDRVDELGNIIADILSQTSVTSVTSTDQGQTILPEREGAYKRRILDGFDSWILDGTENKNANPEAVEFMTVLYNDLKTRYQEAEFLFTGGMSIYIAKHKFLKCQFESSKSIKNGTSLQLIRHFKDDYKMPKIFDIPVTPGRTFRSGKASTTHNADRYNVHVSDLTIYKKNRDILFSLIDKSQEMASDHWDKRLKIDYGKGSLTSVNEAIQEEGKWDEENPENSFSQVRDLALKYLAPDYTYEVE
;
A
#
# COMPACT_ATOMS: atom_id res chain seq x y z
N MET A 1 -0.91 35.98 -23.29
CA MET A 1 -0.51 34.58 -23.50
C MET A 1 -1.45 33.74 -22.69
N ASP A 2 -1.90 32.60 -23.20
CA ASP A 2 -2.72 31.69 -22.42
C ASP A 2 -1.96 31.28 -21.16
N LYS A 3 -2.67 31.31 -20.04
CA LYS A 3 -2.14 31.01 -18.71
C LYS A 3 -1.72 29.54 -18.68
N LEU A 4 -0.46 29.26 -18.38
CA LEU A 4 0.04 27.89 -18.26
C LEU A 4 -0.55 27.26 -16.99
N ILE A 5 -1.21 26.10 -17.15
CA ILE A 5 -1.79 25.33 -16.06
C ILE A 5 -0.89 24.13 -15.78
N GLY A 6 -0.44 24.00 -14.53
CA GLY A 6 0.38 22.89 -14.06
C GLY A 6 1.87 22.91 -14.48
N VAL A 7 2.60 21.96 -13.93
CA VAL A 7 4.04 21.73 -14.08
C VAL A 7 4.25 20.33 -14.64
N ILE A 8 5.05 20.25 -15.71
CA ILE A 8 5.42 18.98 -16.32
C ILE A 8 6.50 18.29 -15.47
N ASP A 9 6.31 17.00 -15.19
CA ASP A 9 7.30 16.16 -14.52
C ASP A 9 8.38 15.67 -15.51
N GLU A 10 9.13 16.64 -16.05
CA GLU A 10 10.31 16.39 -16.87
C GLU A 10 11.58 16.79 -16.13
N PRO A 11 12.71 16.08 -16.37
CA PRO A 11 14.01 16.55 -15.92
C PRO A 11 14.30 17.95 -16.45
N VAL A 12 14.95 18.77 -15.62
CA VAL A 12 15.31 20.14 -16.00
C VAL A 12 16.22 20.11 -17.24
N PRO A 13 15.89 20.83 -18.33
CA PRO A 13 16.80 21.04 -19.45
C PRO A 13 18.06 21.77 -18.98
N GLY A 14 19.25 21.43 -19.48
CA GLY A 14 20.51 21.95 -18.95
C GLY A 14 20.74 23.48 -19.02
N LYS A 15 19.78 24.25 -19.57
CA LYS A 15 19.83 25.73 -19.66
C LYS A 15 18.92 26.45 -18.66
N ASP A 16 18.04 25.72 -17.99
CA ASP A 16 17.07 26.31 -17.08
C ASP A 16 17.74 26.78 -15.77
N PRO A 17 17.17 27.77 -15.08
CA PRO A 17 17.71 28.28 -13.83
C PRO A 17 17.81 27.18 -12.75
N ASP A 18 18.87 27.26 -11.96
CA ASP A 18 19.09 26.37 -10.82
C ASP A 18 18.25 26.83 -9.62
N GLU A 19 17.02 26.35 -9.60
CA GLU A 19 16.07 26.67 -8.54
C GLU A 19 16.29 25.82 -7.27
N LEU A 20 17.11 24.77 -7.33
CA LEU A 20 17.45 23.90 -6.18
C LEU A 20 18.81 24.24 -5.54
N ASP A 21 19.57 25.17 -6.12
CA ASP A 21 20.92 25.58 -5.73
C ASP A 21 21.96 24.42 -5.73
N ILE A 22 21.88 23.52 -6.73
CA ILE A 22 22.78 22.36 -6.87
C ILE A 22 24.02 22.61 -7.74
N ASN A 23 24.14 23.80 -8.36
CA ASN A 23 25.18 24.12 -9.33
C ASN A 23 26.61 23.92 -8.82
N VAL A 24 26.87 24.12 -7.53
CA VAL A 24 28.20 23.88 -6.95
C VAL A 24 28.60 22.40 -7.12
N HIS A 25 27.66 21.48 -6.93
CA HIS A 25 27.87 20.04 -7.10
C HIS A 25 28.01 19.67 -8.57
N THR A 26 27.11 20.17 -9.41
CA THR A 26 27.16 19.98 -10.87
C THR A 26 28.50 20.42 -11.45
N ASN A 27 28.93 21.65 -11.13
CA ASN A 27 30.19 22.21 -11.60
C ASN A 27 31.41 21.44 -11.06
N SER A 28 31.32 20.87 -9.86
CA SER A 28 32.40 20.05 -9.30
C SER A 28 32.54 18.72 -10.04
N LEU A 29 31.42 18.06 -10.36
CA LEU A 29 31.40 16.85 -11.18
C LEU A 29 31.90 17.11 -12.60
N ILE A 30 31.47 18.20 -13.23
CA ILE A 30 31.96 18.63 -14.55
C ILE A 30 33.49 18.76 -14.54
N LYS A 31 34.04 19.55 -13.60
CA LYS A 31 35.50 19.73 -13.46
C LYS A 31 36.23 18.40 -13.21
N PHE A 32 35.60 17.48 -12.49
CA PHE A 32 36.15 16.14 -12.28
C PHE A 32 36.19 15.35 -13.60
N ILE A 33 35.10 15.32 -14.36
CA ILE A 33 34.99 14.64 -15.66
C ILE A 33 36.01 15.20 -16.68
N GLU A 34 36.19 16.51 -16.71
CA GLU A 34 37.18 17.19 -17.56
C GLU A 34 38.62 16.76 -17.23
N LYS A 35 38.96 16.59 -15.96
CA LYS A 35 40.36 16.40 -15.50
C LYS A 35 40.72 14.97 -15.16
N THR A 36 39.75 14.08 -14.97
CA THR A 36 40.00 12.70 -14.57
C THR A 36 40.69 11.91 -15.68
N ASN A 37 41.51 10.94 -15.26
CA ASN A 37 41.98 9.86 -16.12
C ASN A 37 40.84 8.89 -16.41
N THR A 38 40.97 8.18 -17.51
CA THR A 38 40.02 7.17 -17.99
C THR A 38 40.68 5.78 -18.01
N PRO A 39 39.94 4.67 -17.83
CA PRO A 39 38.50 4.62 -17.62
C PRO A 39 38.06 5.00 -16.21
N ILE A 40 36.85 5.54 -16.08
CA ILE A 40 36.23 5.74 -14.76
C ILE A 40 34.72 5.56 -14.80
N THR A 41 34.15 4.94 -13.75
CA THR A 41 32.71 4.82 -13.54
C THR A 41 32.27 5.71 -12.37
N ILE A 42 31.34 6.62 -12.65
CA ILE A 42 30.70 7.53 -11.71
C ILE A 42 29.27 7.05 -11.50
N GLY A 43 28.86 6.88 -10.25
CA GLY A 43 27.49 6.50 -9.89
C GLY A 43 26.76 7.69 -9.29
N ILE A 44 25.76 8.22 -9.99
CA ILE A 44 24.83 9.22 -9.48
C ILE A 44 23.71 8.48 -8.73
N GLN A 45 23.72 8.58 -7.40
CA GLN A 45 22.90 7.79 -6.49
C GLN A 45 21.84 8.66 -5.82
N GLY A 46 20.60 8.19 -5.81
CA GLY A 46 19.48 8.86 -5.16
C GLY A 46 18.17 8.14 -5.41
N GLU A 47 17.18 8.40 -4.55
CA GLU A 47 15.83 7.85 -4.73
C GLU A 47 15.17 8.33 -6.02
N TRP A 48 14.10 7.67 -6.43
CA TRP A 48 13.30 8.13 -7.57
C TRP A 48 12.74 9.54 -7.33
N GLY A 49 12.90 10.44 -8.31
CA GLY A 49 12.46 11.84 -8.20
C GLY A 49 13.48 12.80 -7.56
N SER A 50 14.65 12.32 -7.10
CA SER A 50 15.71 13.13 -6.48
C SER A 50 16.44 14.12 -7.40
N GLY A 51 16.24 14.04 -8.73
CA GLY A 51 16.89 14.91 -9.71
C GLY A 51 18.13 14.33 -10.41
N LYS A 52 18.41 13.01 -10.28
CA LYS A 52 19.53 12.33 -10.95
C LYS A 52 19.67 12.67 -12.44
N THR A 53 18.60 12.46 -13.21
CA THR A 53 18.57 12.77 -14.65
C THR A 53 18.73 14.27 -14.94
N SER A 54 18.24 15.16 -14.06
CA SER A 54 18.42 16.62 -14.24
C SER A 54 19.88 17.04 -14.03
N LEU A 55 20.56 16.45 -13.04
CA LEU A 55 22.00 16.63 -12.85
C LEU A 55 22.77 16.12 -14.07
N ILE A 56 22.44 14.92 -14.55
CA ILE A 56 23.08 14.33 -15.74
C ILE A 56 22.82 15.18 -16.99
N ASN A 57 21.62 15.70 -17.18
CA ASN A 57 21.30 16.62 -18.29
C ASN A 57 22.12 17.91 -18.23
N SER A 58 22.37 18.43 -17.05
CA SER A 58 23.22 19.62 -16.87
C SER A 58 24.67 19.33 -17.25
N ILE A 59 25.18 18.15 -16.87
CA ILE A 59 26.51 17.67 -17.30
C ILE A 59 26.52 17.48 -18.82
N HIS A 60 25.50 16.82 -19.39
CA HIS A 60 25.39 16.58 -20.82
C HIS A 60 25.41 17.89 -21.61
N HIS A 61 24.63 18.87 -21.15
CA HIS A 61 24.55 20.18 -21.77
C HIS A 61 25.88 20.94 -21.73
N HIS A 62 26.65 20.84 -20.64
CA HIS A 62 27.98 21.47 -20.56
C HIS A 62 28.94 20.97 -21.65
N PHE A 63 28.90 19.68 -21.97
CA PHE A 63 29.73 19.08 -23.01
C PHE A 63 29.10 19.14 -24.42
N GLU A 64 27.92 19.74 -24.58
CA GLU A 64 27.33 19.92 -25.92
C GLU A 64 28.17 20.88 -26.75
N GLY A 65 28.60 20.41 -27.93
CA GLY A 65 29.47 21.19 -28.82
C GLY A 65 30.96 21.15 -28.45
N ASP A 66 31.37 20.42 -27.40
CA ASP A 66 32.78 20.12 -27.17
C ASP A 66 33.30 19.15 -28.23
N GLU A 67 34.17 19.64 -29.12
CA GLU A 67 34.78 18.84 -30.17
C GLU A 67 35.65 17.69 -29.59
N LYS A 68 36.11 17.81 -28.35
CA LYS A 68 36.98 16.83 -27.70
C LYS A 68 36.25 15.74 -26.92
N THR A 69 34.94 15.87 -26.72
CA THR A 69 34.18 14.94 -25.89
C THR A 69 33.01 14.38 -26.69
N LYS A 70 33.06 13.09 -27.03
CA LYS A 70 31.90 12.40 -27.61
C LYS A 70 30.95 11.99 -26.49
N GLN A 71 29.69 12.40 -26.61
CA GLN A 71 28.63 12.06 -25.68
C GLN A 71 27.73 10.97 -26.26
N ILE A 72 27.38 9.99 -25.43
CA ILE A 72 26.48 8.88 -25.80
C ILE A 72 25.48 8.66 -24.67
N TRP A 73 24.18 8.78 -24.98
CA TRP A 73 23.10 8.54 -24.04
C TRP A 73 22.49 7.16 -24.23
N ILE A 74 22.37 6.39 -23.15
CA ILE A 74 21.78 5.05 -23.12
C ILE A 74 20.62 5.04 -22.12
N ASN A 75 19.40 4.86 -22.62
CA ASN A 75 18.24 4.54 -21.78
C ASN A 75 18.21 3.03 -21.51
N SER A 76 18.69 2.61 -20.34
CA SER A 76 18.85 1.17 -20.03
C SER A 76 17.51 0.43 -19.96
N TRP A 77 16.45 1.11 -19.50
CA TRP A 77 15.11 0.53 -19.44
C TRP A 77 14.57 0.19 -20.83
N GLU A 78 14.67 1.12 -21.78
CA GLU A 78 14.24 0.90 -23.17
C GLU A 78 14.94 -0.31 -23.79
N TYR A 79 16.25 -0.44 -23.59
CA TYR A 79 17.02 -1.58 -24.11
C TYR A 79 16.70 -2.91 -23.42
N SER A 80 16.18 -2.87 -22.19
CA SER A 80 15.76 -4.06 -21.43
C SER A 80 14.36 -4.57 -21.78
N LEU A 81 13.53 -3.73 -22.44
CA LEU A 81 12.16 -4.11 -22.78
C LEU A 81 12.13 -5.35 -23.68
N LEU A 82 11.38 -6.36 -23.24
CA LEU A 82 11.20 -7.63 -23.96
C LEU A 82 12.54 -8.29 -24.34
N SER A 83 13.54 -8.23 -23.46
CA SER A 83 14.88 -8.77 -23.70
C SER A 83 15.46 -9.42 -22.44
N THR A 84 16.34 -10.41 -22.63
CA THR A 84 17.15 -10.90 -21.50
C THR A 84 18.22 -9.86 -21.12
N PRO A 85 18.79 -9.91 -19.90
CA PRO A 85 19.89 -9.03 -19.51
C PRO A 85 21.08 -9.05 -20.48
N GLU A 86 21.42 -10.22 -21.03
CA GLU A 86 22.49 -10.38 -22.02
C GLU A 86 22.13 -9.68 -23.33
N GLU A 87 20.90 -9.86 -23.82
CA GLU A 87 20.42 -9.18 -25.04
C GLU A 87 20.41 -7.66 -24.85
N ALA A 88 19.99 -7.18 -23.69
CA ALA A 88 20.01 -5.76 -23.34
C ALA A 88 21.45 -5.21 -23.38
N LEU A 89 22.42 -5.91 -22.78
CA LEU A 89 23.83 -5.54 -22.85
C LEU A 89 24.32 -5.50 -24.31
N LEU A 90 24.02 -6.51 -25.10
CA LEU A 90 24.43 -6.57 -26.52
C LEU A 90 23.86 -5.37 -27.29
N LYS A 91 22.60 -5.01 -27.07
CA LYS A 91 21.97 -3.81 -27.67
C LYS A 91 22.68 -2.53 -27.24
N ILE A 92 23.01 -2.40 -25.94
CA ILE A 92 23.74 -1.24 -25.40
C ILE A 92 25.12 -1.11 -26.05
N ILE A 93 25.90 -2.21 -26.13
CA ILE A 93 27.23 -2.17 -26.73
C ILE A 93 27.16 -1.81 -28.21
N ASN A 94 26.22 -2.41 -28.97
CA ASN A 94 26.03 -2.06 -30.37
C ASN A 94 25.66 -0.60 -30.55
N ARG A 95 24.78 -0.06 -29.70
CA ARG A 95 24.42 1.37 -29.74
C ARG A 95 25.63 2.27 -29.52
N ILE A 96 26.47 1.95 -28.54
CA ILE A 96 27.71 2.69 -28.27
C ILE A 96 28.63 2.63 -29.49
N ILE A 97 28.82 1.44 -30.08
CA ILE A 97 29.64 1.25 -31.28
C ILE A 97 29.09 2.07 -32.46
N ASP A 98 27.78 2.03 -32.72
CA ASP A 98 27.13 2.78 -33.80
C ASP A 98 27.34 4.30 -33.65
N GLU A 99 27.13 4.86 -32.44
CA GLU A 99 27.32 6.28 -32.14
C GLU A 99 28.77 6.75 -32.29
N LEU A 100 29.74 5.90 -31.90
CA LEU A 100 31.15 6.18 -32.08
C LEU A 100 31.53 6.23 -33.56
N ILE A 101 31.04 5.28 -34.35
CA ILE A 101 31.37 5.15 -35.78
C ILE A 101 30.62 6.17 -36.63
N GLU A 102 29.42 6.61 -36.25
CA GLU A 102 28.71 7.65 -37.00
C GLU A 102 29.51 8.95 -37.12
N SER A 103 30.41 9.18 -36.18
CA SER A 103 31.32 10.32 -36.16
C SER A 103 32.60 10.10 -36.98
N ASP A 104 32.78 8.92 -37.59
CA ASP A 104 33.95 8.57 -38.42
C ASP A 104 33.77 9.10 -39.86
N PRO A 105 34.69 9.93 -40.38
CA PRO A 105 34.61 10.43 -41.76
C PRO A 105 34.84 9.34 -42.83
N ASN A 106 35.31 8.14 -42.48
CA ASN A 106 35.60 7.07 -43.42
C ASN A 106 34.44 6.06 -43.60
N GLU A 107 33.68 6.22 -44.69
CA GLU A 107 32.53 5.38 -45.03
C GLU A 107 32.83 3.87 -45.20
N THR A 108 34.01 3.51 -45.71
CA THR A 108 34.39 2.09 -45.87
C THR A 108 34.63 1.42 -44.52
N ARG A 109 35.31 2.13 -43.61
CA ARG A 109 35.59 1.65 -42.26
C ARG A 109 34.30 1.53 -41.46
N LYS A 110 33.43 2.54 -41.56
CA LYS A 110 32.08 2.53 -40.98
C LYS A 110 31.32 1.27 -41.35
N LYS A 111 31.28 0.93 -42.64
CA LYS A 111 30.62 -0.30 -43.12
C LYS A 111 31.25 -1.58 -42.58
N ASN A 112 32.59 -1.66 -42.50
CA ASN A 112 33.28 -2.86 -42.04
C ASN A 112 33.04 -3.11 -40.54
N ILE A 113 33.19 -2.09 -39.71
CA ILE A 113 33.01 -2.23 -38.25
C ILE A 113 31.54 -2.48 -37.93
N LYS A 114 30.61 -1.73 -38.56
CA LYS A 114 29.18 -1.96 -38.40
C LYS A 114 28.76 -3.36 -38.84
N GLY A 115 29.26 -3.83 -39.99
CA GLY A 115 29.00 -5.19 -40.46
C GLY A 115 29.53 -6.27 -39.50
N GLY A 116 30.71 -6.05 -38.90
CA GLY A 116 31.28 -6.94 -37.89
C GLY A 116 30.44 -7.00 -36.60
N ALA A 117 30.04 -5.84 -36.07
CA ALA A 117 29.22 -5.75 -34.86
C ALA A 117 27.82 -6.35 -35.07
N GLU A 118 27.18 -6.04 -36.21
CA GLU A 118 25.89 -6.63 -36.58
C GLU A 118 25.96 -8.15 -36.75
N ALA A 119 27.08 -8.68 -37.28
CA ALA A 119 27.26 -10.12 -37.45
C ALA A 119 27.37 -10.84 -36.10
N ILE A 120 28.12 -10.28 -35.14
CA ILE A 120 28.22 -10.83 -33.79
C ILE A 120 26.85 -10.76 -33.10
N PHE A 121 26.15 -9.63 -33.21
CA PHE A 121 24.82 -9.46 -32.63
C PHE A 121 23.78 -10.43 -33.17
N LYS A 122 23.67 -10.54 -34.51
CA LYS A 122 22.76 -11.48 -35.18
C LYS A 122 23.12 -12.93 -34.85
N GLY A 123 24.42 -13.23 -34.71
CA GLY A 123 24.92 -14.52 -34.25
C GLY A 123 24.42 -14.86 -32.84
N ALA A 124 24.53 -13.93 -31.89
CA ALA A 124 24.09 -14.13 -30.51
C ALA A 124 22.56 -14.33 -30.39
N LEU A 125 21.76 -13.50 -31.07
CA LEU A 125 20.29 -13.60 -31.03
C LEU A 125 19.73 -14.89 -31.65
N ARG A 126 20.40 -15.43 -32.68
CA ARG A 126 19.97 -16.67 -33.34
C ARG A 126 20.00 -17.88 -32.41
N VAL A 127 20.94 -17.91 -31.46
CA VAL A 127 21.04 -19.00 -30.48
C VAL A 127 19.89 -18.92 -29.47
N GLY A 128 19.50 -17.72 -29.03
CA GLY A 128 18.36 -17.51 -28.12
C GLY A 128 17.02 -17.97 -28.68
N ALA A 129 16.76 -17.70 -29.97
CA ALA A 129 15.50 -18.05 -30.62
C ALA A 129 15.29 -19.57 -30.81
N GLN A 130 16.35 -20.37 -30.93
CA GLN A 130 16.24 -21.83 -31.09
C GLN A 130 15.79 -22.54 -29.79
N VAL A 131 15.93 -21.90 -28.64
CA VAL A 131 15.62 -22.48 -27.32
C VAL A 131 14.14 -22.40 -26.98
N ALA A 132 13.45 -21.37 -27.45
CA ALA A 132 12.00 -21.21 -27.26
C ALA A 132 11.16 -22.31 -27.96
N LEU A 133 11.77 -23.08 -28.88
CA LEU A 133 11.11 -24.10 -29.70
C LEU A 133 11.36 -25.56 -29.25
N GLY A 134 12.12 -25.78 -28.17
CA GLY A 134 12.20 -27.06 -27.47
C GLY A 134 13.08 -28.15 -28.11
N ASN A 135 14.17 -28.51 -27.42
CA ASN A 135 14.60 -29.88 -27.04
C ASN A 135 15.98 -29.79 -26.35
N ALA A 136 16.18 -30.56 -25.26
CA ALA A 136 17.39 -30.63 -24.42
C ALA A 136 17.77 -29.34 -23.65
N ALA A 137 16.99 -28.98 -22.63
CA ALA A 137 17.19 -27.77 -21.82
C ALA A 137 18.57 -27.65 -21.11
N GLY A 138 19.26 -28.76 -20.81
CA GLY A 138 20.51 -28.74 -20.03
C GLY A 138 21.79 -28.47 -20.84
N GLU A 139 21.94 -29.10 -22.01
CA GLU A 139 23.12 -28.92 -22.87
C GLU A 139 23.04 -27.62 -23.66
N VAL A 140 21.84 -27.26 -24.11
CA VAL A 140 21.58 -26.02 -24.86
C VAL A 140 21.73 -24.77 -23.98
N ALA A 141 21.34 -24.82 -22.71
CA ALA A 141 21.55 -23.70 -21.77
C ALA A 141 23.05 -23.42 -21.52
N LYS A 142 23.88 -24.47 -21.50
CA LYS A 142 25.33 -24.32 -21.33
C LYS A 142 25.99 -23.73 -22.58
N GLU A 143 25.56 -24.18 -23.76
CA GLU A 143 26.03 -23.64 -25.05
C GLU A 143 25.59 -22.19 -25.27
N LEU A 144 24.38 -21.81 -24.81
CA LEU A 144 23.89 -20.43 -24.77
C LEU A 144 24.76 -19.53 -23.91
N LEU A 145 25.05 -19.93 -22.66
CA LEU A 145 25.86 -19.15 -21.73
C LEU A 145 27.29 -18.97 -22.27
N ASP A 146 27.90 -20.03 -22.80
CA ASP A 146 29.25 -19.98 -23.39
C ASP A 146 29.29 -19.10 -24.64
N THR A 147 28.26 -19.15 -25.50
CA THR A 147 28.21 -18.36 -26.73
C THR A 147 27.86 -16.89 -26.47
N GLY A 148 26.96 -16.63 -25.51
CA GLY A 148 26.64 -15.27 -25.04
C GLY A 148 27.87 -14.60 -24.42
N ALA A 149 28.60 -15.30 -23.54
CA ALA A 149 29.83 -14.81 -22.95
C ALA A 149 30.91 -14.51 -24.01
N LYS A 150 31.08 -15.38 -25.01
CA LYS A 150 31.98 -15.13 -26.16
C LYS A 150 31.57 -13.90 -26.96
N SER A 151 30.28 -13.76 -27.27
CA SER A 151 29.76 -12.62 -28.05
C SER A 151 29.96 -11.29 -27.32
N ILE A 152 29.76 -11.28 -26.00
CA ILE A 152 30.02 -10.11 -25.15
C ILE A 152 31.51 -9.76 -25.14
N ALA A 153 32.39 -10.75 -25.02
CA ALA A 153 33.84 -10.53 -25.05
C ALA A 153 34.32 -10.01 -26.42
N GLU A 154 33.77 -10.53 -27.52
CA GLU A 154 34.07 -10.08 -28.88
C GLU A 154 33.58 -8.65 -29.13
N LEU A 155 32.37 -8.30 -28.71
CA LEU A 155 31.86 -6.93 -28.83
C LEU A 155 32.60 -5.95 -27.94
N ARG A 156 32.97 -6.33 -26.72
CA ARG A 156 33.86 -5.52 -25.87
C ARG A 156 35.20 -5.27 -26.55
N LYS A 157 35.78 -6.29 -27.17
CA LYS A 157 37.04 -6.17 -27.91
C LYS A 157 36.87 -5.20 -29.08
N GLN A 158 35.81 -5.35 -29.89
CA GLN A 158 35.51 -4.42 -30.97
C GLN A 158 35.31 -3.00 -30.46
N LEU A 159 34.55 -2.80 -29.38
CA LEU A 159 34.36 -1.49 -28.76
C LEU A 159 35.71 -0.88 -28.34
N SER A 160 36.57 -1.67 -27.71
CA SER A 160 37.91 -1.21 -27.29
C SER A 160 38.77 -0.83 -28.49
N GLU A 161 38.77 -1.66 -29.54
CA GLU A 161 39.49 -1.38 -30.80
C GLU A 161 38.96 -0.12 -31.49
N VAL A 162 37.64 0.11 -31.49
CA VAL A 162 37.03 1.33 -32.05
C VAL A 162 37.52 2.55 -31.29
N VAL A 163 37.45 2.53 -29.96
CA VAL A 163 37.82 3.67 -29.12
C VAL A 163 39.33 3.96 -29.19
N GLU A 164 40.19 2.93 -29.14
CA GLU A 164 41.64 3.09 -29.30
C GLU A 164 42.00 3.62 -30.69
N GLN A 165 41.44 3.01 -31.75
CA GLN A 165 41.69 3.49 -33.10
C GLN A 165 41.17 4.91 -33.30
N MET A 166 40.08 5.32 -32.65
CA MET A 166 39.61 6.70 -32.70
C MET A 166 40.67 7.62 -32.08
N ALA A 167 41.17 7.31 -30.88
CA ALA A 167 42.15 8.13 -30.19
C ALA A 167 43.45 8.41 -30.99
N ASP A 168 43.91 7.44 -31.79
CA ASP A 168 45.17 7.57 -32.56
C ASP A 168 45.03 8.29 -33.91
N ARG A 169 43.81 8.73 -34.29
CA ARG A 169 43.57 9.35 -35.61
C ARG A 169 43.82 10.86 -35.57
N SER A 170 44.59 11.36 -36.54
CA SER A 170 44.78 12.80 -36.76
C SER A 170 43.50 13.56 -37.13
N THR A 171 42.46 12.85 -37.57
CA THR A 171 41.14 13.40 -37.93
C THR A 171 40.11 13.26 -36.83
N ASN A 172 40.42 12.57 -35.72
CA ASN A 172 39.48 12.39 -34.62
C ASN A 172 39.66 13.54 -33.62
N PRO A 173 38.61 14.34 -33.38
CA PRO A 173 38.72 15.42 -32.40
C PRO A 173 38.55 14.90 -30.96
N TYR A 174 37.97 13.70 -30.75
CA TYR A 174 37.58 13.22 -29.43
C TYR A 174 38.73 12.64 -28.59
N GLU A 175 38.97 13.22 -27.43
CA GLU A 175 39.90 12.75 -26.40
C GLU A 175 39.23 11.86 -25.35
N LYS A 176 37.91 12.01 -25.15
CA LYS A 176 37.10 11.26 -24.18
C LYS A 176 35.74 10.87 -24.76
N VAL A 177 35.20 9.76 -24.26
CA VAL A 177 33.81 9.32 -24.53
C VAL A 177 33.06 9.29 -23.21
N VAL A 178 32.02 10.12 -23.07
CA VAL A 178 31.14 10.10 -21.89
C VAL A 178 29.87 9.33 -22.23
N ILE A 179 29.64 8.25 -21.50
CA ILE A 179 28.53 7.33 -21.69
C ILE A 179 27.59 7.45 -20.49
N TYR A 180 26.41 8.00 -20.73
CA TYR A 180 25.36 8.15 -19.75
C TYR A 180 24.46 6.92 -19.78
N VAL A 181 24.28 6.24 -18.64
CA VAL A 181 23.38 5.11 -18.49
C VAL A 181 22.32 5.48 -17.45
N ASP A 182 21.10 5.71 -17.93
CA ASP A 182 19.98 6.19 -17.11
C ASP A 182 18.83 5.17 -17.06
N ASP A 183 17.88 5.39 -16.15
CA ASP A 183 16.66 4.61 -15.90
C ASP A 183 16.90 3.13 -15.52
N LEU A 184 18.08 2.80 -14.98
CA LEU A 184 18.36 1.44 -14.47
C LEU A 184 17.39 1.04 -13.35
N ASP A 185 16.90 2.01 -12.59
CA ASP A 185 15.95 1.84 -11.49
C ASP A 185 14.50 1.59 -11.95
N ARG A 186 14.20 1.68 -13.26
CA ARG A 186 12.89 1.28 -13.84
C ARG A 186 12.85 -0.18 -14.30
N ILE A 187 14.00 -0.84 -14.34
CA ILE A 187 14.11 -2.25 -14.69
C ILE A 187 13.70 -3.09 -13.47
N GLU A 188 13.14 -4.28 -13.70
CA GLU A 188 12.89 -5.23 -12.61
C GLU A 188 14.19 -5.44 -11.78
N PRO A 189 14.13 -5.40 -10.44
CA PRO A 189 15.33 -5.33 -9.60
C PRO A 189 16.38 -6.41 -9.87
N LYS A 190 15.99 -7.67 -10.11
CA LYS A 190 16.93 -8.76 -10.39
C LYS A 190 17.60 -8.56 -11.75
N ASN A 191 16.83 -8.15 -12.75
CA ASN A 191 17.36 -7.84 -14.09
C ASN A 191 18.31 -6.63 -14.05
N ALA A 192 18.01 -5.60 -13.27
CA ALA A 192 18.89 -4.43 -13.10
C ALA A 192 20.26 -4.83 -12.54
N VAL A 193 20.29 -5.71 -11.53
CA VAL A 193 21.53 -6.27 -10.96
C VAL A 193 22.31 -7.05 -12.03
N ALA A 194 21.64 -7.93 -12.78
CA ALA A 194 22.28 -8.72 -13.83
C ALA A 194 22.90 -7.81 -14.91
N ILE A 195 22.17 -6.77 -15.36
CA ILE A 195 22.67 -5.80 -16.33
C ILE A 195 23.88 -5.05 -15.76
N LEU A 196 23.86 -4.61 -14.50
CA LEU A 196 25.01 -3.96 -13.85
C LEU A 196 26.24 -4.86 -13.77
N GLU A 197 26.07 -6.14 -13.42
CA GLU A 197 27.16 -7.12 -13.43
C GLU A 197 27.74 -7.34 -14.83
N LEU A 198 26.88 -7.37 -15.84
CA LEU A 198 27.26 -7.53 -17.23
C LEU A 198 27.96 -6.27 -17.78
N LEU A 199 27.48 -5.08 -17.45
CA LEU A 199 28.07 -3.78 -17.82
C LEU A 199 29.47 -3.60 -17.22
N LYS A 200 29.78 -4.23 -16.09
CA LYS A 200 31.13 -4.26 -15.52
C LYS A 200 32.20 -4.65 -16.55
N ASN A 201 31.85 -5.50 -17.52
CA ASN A 201 32.76 -5.91 -18.56
C ASN A 201 33.23 -4.75 -19.45
N ILE A 202 32.39 -3.73 -19.68
CA ILE A 202 32.73 -2.60 -20.55
C ILE A 202 33.25 -1.37 -19.80
N PHE A 203 33.13 -1.32 -18.47
CA PHE A 203 33.62 -0.19 -17.67
C PHE A 203 35.14 0.00 -17.69
N SER A 204 35.88 -1.02 -18.14
CA SER A 204 37.34 -0.94 -18.31
C SER A 204 37.83 -0.46 -19.68
N VAL A 205 36.92 -0.11 -20.60
CA VAL A 205 37.29 0.35 -21.95
C VAL A 205 38.04 1.69 -21.85
N PRO A 206 39.27 1.81 -22.40
CA PRO A 206 40.06 3.04 -22.32
C PRO A 206 39.30 4.25 -22.86
N LYS A 207 39.64 5.47 -22.40
CA LYS A 207 39.04 6.75 -22.83
C LYS A 207 37.54 6.93 -22.53
N CYS A 208 36.88 5.94 -21.94
CA CYS A 208 35.47 6.03 -21.56
C CYS A 208 35.28 6.50 -20.12
N ILE A 209 34.28 7.35 -19.92
CA ILE A 209 33.73 7.74 -18.63
C ILE A 209 32.29 7.25 -18.60
N PHE A 210 31.93 6.39 -17.65
CA PHE A 210 30.56 5.91 -17.49
C PHE A 210 29.89 6.67 -16.36
N ILE A 211 28.71 7.24 -16.62
CA ILE A 211 27.89 7.94 -15.62
C ILE A 211 26.60 7.15 -15.48
N LEU A 212 26.41 6.50 -14.34
CA LEU A 212 25.27 5.63 -14.06
C LEU A 212 24.31 6.34 -13.11
N ALA A 213 23.06 6.55 -13.51
CA ALA A 213 21.99 6.95 -12.58
C ALA A 213 21.37 5.69 -11.95
N ILE A 214 21.45 5.60 -10.62
CA ILE A 214 21.05 4.39 -9.89
C ILE A 214 20.26 4.78 -8.64
N ASP A 215 19.18 4.05 -8.36
CA ASP A 215 18.57 3.99 -7.04
C ASP A 215 19.16 2.80 -6.26
N TYR A 216 19.95 3.12 -5.22
CA TYR A 216 20.61 2.12 -4.38
C TYR A 216 19.61 1.13 -3.77
N GLN A 217 18.44 1.60 -3.31
CA GLN A 217 17.45 0.76 -2.65
C GLN A 217 16.77 -0.20 -3.62
N VAL A 218 16.57 0.21 -4.87
CA VAL A 218 16.03 -0.66 -5.92
C VAL A 218 17.02 -1.80 -6.23
N VAL A 219 18.30 -1.48 -6.37
CA VAL A 219 19.33 -2.49 -6.66
C VAL A 219 19.56 -3.43 -5.48
N VAL A 220 19.51 -2.95 -4.24
CA VAL A 220 19.59 -3.78 -3.02
C VAL A 220 18.49 -4.83 -2.98
N LYS A 221 17.23 -4.46 -3.30
CA LYS A 221 16.12 -5.43 -3.43
C LYS A 221 16.43 -6.50 -4.48
N GLY A 222 17.07 -6.09 -5.57
CA GLY A 222 17.55 -7.01 -6.60
C GLY A 222 18.59 -8.00 -6.10
N LEU A 223 19.42 -7.63 -5.14
CA LEU A 223 20.50 -8.48 -4.58
C LEU A 223 20.02 -9.50 -3.53
N GLU A 224 18.77 -9.40 -3.06
CA GLU A 224 18.23 -10.29 -2.03
C GLU A 224 18.30 -11.77 -2.42
N HIS A 225 18.17 -12.11 -3.70
CA HIS A 225 18.27 -13.49 -4.17
C HIS A 225 19.69 -14.07 -4.06
N LYS A 226 20.72 -13.21 -3.96
CA LYS A 226 22.14 -13.59 -3.94
C LYS A 226 22.72 -13.61 -2.54
N PHE A 227 22.35 -12.63 -1.70
CA PHE A 227 22.89 -12.45 -0.35
C PHE A 227 21.85 -12.68 0.77
N GLY A 228 20.59 -12.98 0.41
CA GLY A 228 19.47 -13.03 1.36
C GLY A 228 18.93 -11.65 1.69
N LYS A 229 18.01 -11.56 2.66
CA LYS A 229 17.52 -10.26 3.15
C LYS A 229 18.65 -9.47 3.80
N GLN A 230 18.65 -8.16 3.62
CA GLN A 230 19.64 -7.28 4.24
C GLN A 230 19.51 -7.29 5.77
N THR A 231 20.62 -7.52 6.46
CA THR A 231 20.79 -7.46 7.91
C THR A 231 22.05 -6.65 8.24
N ALA A 232 22.24 -6.31 9.52
CA ALA A 232 23.44 -5.57 9.94
C ALA A 232 24.73 -6.36 9.69
N GLU A 233 24.68 -7.69 9.70
CA GLU A 233 25.83 -8.57 9.54
C GLU A 233 26.26 -8.73 8.07
N ASN A 234 25.32 -8.65 7.11
CA ASN A 234 25.60 -8.83 5.69
C ASN A 234 25.58 -7.52 4.87
N GLU A 235 25.34 -6.36 5.52
CA GLU A 235 25.29 -5.05 4.85
C GLU A 235 26.54 -4.77 3.99
N TRP A 236 27.71 -5.21 4.45
CA TRP A 236 28.97 -5.07 3.73
C TRP A 236 28.98 -5.78 2.37
N GLU A 237 28.23 -6.88 2.19
CA GLU A 237 28.15 -7.62 0.93
C GLU A 237 27.43 -6.78 -0.15
N PHE A 238 26.36 -6.09 0.25
CA PHE A 238 25.63 -5.17 -0.61
C PHE A 238 26.50 -3.97 -0.99
N ARG A 239 27.23 -3.37 -0.04
CA ARG A 239 28.15 -2.26 -0.34
C ARG A 239 29.29 -2.69 -1.27
N ALA A 240 29.91 -3.85 -0.99
CA ALA A 240 30.99 -4.41 -1.80
C ALA A 240 30.58 -4.72 -3.25
N PHE A 241 29.29 -4.94 -3.52
CA PHE A 241 28.79 -5.05 -4.89
C PHE A 241 28.98 -3.74 -5.67
N PHE A 242 28.58 -2.60 -5.09
CA PHE A 242 28.71 -1.29 -5.72
C PHE A 242 30.17 -0.85 -5.82
N ASP A 243 30.99 -1.09 -4.79
CA ASP A 243 32.42 -0.72 -4.79
C ASP A 243 33.20 -1.42 -5.94
N LYS A 244 32.72 -2.59 -6.40
CA LYS A 244 33.31 -3.32 -7.53
C LYS A 244 32.94 -2.75 -8.90
N ILE A 245 31.97 -1.85 -8.96
CA ILE A 245 31.34 -1.37 -10.18
C ILE A 245 31.52 0.14 -10.33
N ILE A 246 31.28 0.87 -9.25
CA ILE A 246 31.29 2.33 -9.17
C ILE A 246 32.59 2.75 -8.49
N GLN A 247 33.40 3.56 -9.17
CA GLN A 247 34.66 4.07 -8.63
C GLN A 247 34.46 5.40 -7.91
N LEU A 248 33.53 6.24 -8.39
CA LEU A 248 33.13 7.47 -7.74
C LEU A 248 31.63 7.44 -7.44
N PRO A 249 31.21 7.10 -6.20
CA PRO A 249 29.83 7.27 -5.79
C PRO A 249 29.55 8.75 -5.50
N PHE A 250 28.50 9.30 -6.11
CA PHE A 250 28.00 10.64 -5.87
C PHE A 250 26.54 10.55 -5.41
N MET A 251 26.26 10.93 -4.16
CA MET A 251 24.91 10.95 -3.61
C MET A 251 24.24 12.29 -3.93
N MET A 252 22.99 12.27 -4.40
CA MET A 252 22.21 13.50 -4.62
C MET A 252 22.09 14.28 -3.30
N PRO A 253 22.45 15.57 -3.26
CA PRO A 253 22.53 16.35 -2.03
C PRO A 253 21.16 16.93 -1.63
N MET A 254 20.14 16.06 -1.51
CA MET A 254 18.75 16.43 -1.23
C MET A 254 18.59 17.33 0.00
N GLY A 255 19.42 17.12 1.03
CA GLY A 255 19.41 17.93 2.25
C GLY A 255 20.00 19.34 2.11
N GLN A 256 20.62 19.65 0.97
CA GLN A 256 21.15 20.98 0.64
C GLN A 256 20.30 21.72 -0.38
N TYR A 257 19.20 21.11 -0.83
CA TYR A 257 18.31 21.75 -1.80
C TYR A 257 17.62 22.96 -1.16
N ASN A 258 17.55 24.05 -1.91
CA ASN A 258 16.75 25.21 -1.52
C ASN A 258 15.27 24.96 -1.83
N ILE A 259 14.60 24.26 -0.92
CA ILE A 259 13.20 23.82 -1.10
C ILE A 259 12.23 25.01 -1.15
N GLY A 260 12.40 26.00 -0.26
CA GLY A 260 11.56 27.21 -0.23
C GLY A 260 11.59 27.97 -1.56
N LYS A 261 12.79 28.32 -2.04
CA LYS A 261 12.99 28.97 -3.35
C LYS A 261 12.36 28.15 -4.48
N TYR A 262 12.62 26.83 -4.51
CA TYR A 262 12.09 25.94 -5.54
C TYR A 262 10.56 25.95 -5.56
N VAL A 263 9.92 25.84 -4.40
CA VAL A 263 8.46 25.81 -4.28
C VAL A 263 7.86 27.14 -4.70
N ASN A 264 8.40 28.27 -4.22
CA ASN A 264 7.96 29.60 -4.65
C ASN A 264 8.08 29.78 -6.17
N SER A 265 9.17 29.30 -6.78
CA SER A 265 9.32 29.32 -8.25
C SER A 265 8.19 28.57 -8.97
N LEU A 266 7.80 27.40 -8.45
CA LEU A 266 6.76 26.57 -9.04
C LEU A 266 5.36 27.13 -8.80
N LEU A 267 5.08 27.67 -7.60
CA LEU A 267 3.80 28.29 -7.26
C LEU A 267 3.56 29.56 -8.09
N ARG A 268 4.59 30.37 -8.33
CA ARG A 268 4.53 31.51 -9.28
C ARG A 268 4.27 31.04 -10.71
N LYS A 269 4.91 29.94 -11.12
CA LYS A 269 4.76 29.39 -12.48
C LYS A 269 3.32 28.95 -12.79
N VAL A 270 2.58 28.49 -11.80
CA VAL A 270 1.15 28.13 -11.92
C VAL A 270 0.20 29.27 -11.52
N ASP A 271 0.74 30.46 -11.20
CA ASP A 271 0.00 31.65 -10.75
C ASP A 271 -0.91 31.38 -9.53
N PHE A 272 -0.42 30.57 -8.59
CA PHE A 272 -1.07 30.36 -7.29
C PHE A 272 -0.78 31.53 -6.34
N ILE A 273 0.47 32.02 -6.39
CA ILE A 273 0.94 33.18 -5.63
C ILE A 273 1.49 34.24 -6.57
N GLN A 274 1.31 35.51 -6.18
CA GLN A 274 1.94 36.66 -6.82
C GLN A 274 3.16 37.14 -6.01
N THR A 275 3.05 37.07 -4.69
CA THR A 275 4.10 37.36 -3.70
C THR A 275 4.63 36.05 -3.14
N ASP A 276 5.94 35.98 -2.88
CA ASP A 276 6.57 34.77 -2.33
C ASP A 276 6.05 34.50 -0.91
N LEU A 277 5.76 33.23 -0.64
CA LEU A 277 5.53 32.75 0.71
C LEU A 277 6.88 32.66 1.43
N ASP A 278 6.85 32.68 2.76
CA ASP A 278 8.07 32.58 3.55
C ASP A 278 8.83 31.27 3.24
N GLU A 279 10.11 31.39 2.86
CA GLU A 279 10.90 30.25 2.39
C GLU A 279 11.24 29.27 3.52
N GLU A 280 11.42 29.76 4.74
CA GLU A 280 11.71 28.95 5.92
C GLU A 280 10.46 28.16 6.34
N ALA A 281 9.31 28.82 6.33
CA ALA A 281 7.99 28.25 6.54
C ALA A 281 7.68 27.12 5.55
N LEU A 282 7.85 27.37 4.24
CA LEU A 282 7.68 26.36 3.20
C LEU A 282 8.59 25.16 3.42
N THR A 283 9.85 25.43 3.75
CA THR A 283 10.84 24.38 4.00
C THR A 283 10.43 23.51 5.19
N GLU A 284 9.95 24.09 6.27
CA GLU A 284 9.57 23.35 7.47
C GLU A 284 8.31 22.51 7.24
N ILE A 285 7.29 23.05 6.58
CA ILE A 285 6.08 22.30 6.20
C ILE A 285 6.43 21.11 5.30
N ILE A 286 7.22 21.32 4.25
CA ILE A 286 7.58 20.26 3.30
C ILE A 286 8.43 19.19 3.98
N ARG A 287 9.40 19.59 4.81
CA ARG A 287 10.27 18.68 5.54
C ARG A 287 9.49 17.77 6.50
N ARG A 288 8.47 18.32 7.16
CA ARG A 288 7.57 17.59 8.08
C ARG A 288 6.51 16.75 7.38
N THR A 289 6.34 16.87 6.05
CA THR A 289 5.25 16.21 5.31
C THR A 289 5.77 15.36 4.14
N ILE A 290 5.73 15.89 2.92
CA ILE A 290 6.03 15.15 1.67
C ILE A 290 7.52 14.95 1.42
N GLY A 291 8.38 15.65 2.18
CA GLY A 291 9.83 15.62 2.06
C GLY A 291 10.35 16.44 0.87
N GLY A 292 11.65 16.74 0.89
CA GLY A 292 12.32 17.59 -0.11
C GLY A 292 12.52 16.96 -1.49
N ASN A 293 11.72 15.97 -1.89
CA ASN A 293 11.83 15.32 -3.19
C ASN A 293 11.22 16.22 -4.30
N PRO A 294 12.00 16.71 -5.29
CA PRO A 294 11.52 17.63 -6.31
C PRO A 294 10.28 17.14 -7.07
N ARG A 295 10.20 15.84 -7.37
CA ARG A 295 9.02 15.27 -8.05
C ARG A 295 7.78 15.34 -7.17
N SER A 296 7.90 14.99 -5.89
CA SER A 296 6.78 15.11 -4.95
C SER A 296 6.26 16.55 -4.88
N ILE A 297 7.16 17.53 -4.88
CA ILE A 297 6.81 18.95 -4.90
C ILE A 297 6.10 19.34 -6.20
N LYS A 298 6.61 18.95 -7.39
CA LYS A 298 5.90 19.19 -8.66
C LYS A 298 4.49 18.61 -8.66
N ARG A 299 4.30 17.40 -8.12
CA ARG A 299 2.98 16.75 -8.00
C ARG A 299 2.04 17.50 -7.07
N LEU A 300 2.56 18.01 -5.94
CA LEU A 300 1.81 18.87 -5.03
C LEU A 300 1.35 20.15 -5.76
N VAL A 301 2.25 20.83 -6.46
CA VAL A 301 1.92 22.06 -7.21
C VAL A 301 0.86 21.81 -8.28
N ASN A 302 0.88 20.66 -8.95
CA ASN A 302 -0.18 20.27 -9.89
C ASN A 302 -1.54 20.08 -9.20
N SER A 303 -1.53 19.57 -7.97
CA SER A 303 -2.75 19.39 -7.17
C SER A 303 -3.31 20.75 -6.74
N VAL A 304 -2.43 21.66 -6.31
CA VAL A 304 -2.76 23.06 -6.01
C VAL A 304 -3.39 23.75 -7.22
N SER A 305 -2.76 23.62 -8.40
CA SER A 305 -3.26 24.23 -9.64
C SER A 305 -4.66 23.74 -10.00
N LEU A 306 -5.00 22.48 -9.73
CA LEU A 306 -6.33 21.94 -10.01
C LEU A 306 -7.38 22.50 -9.02
N ILE A 307 -7.04 22.62 -7.74
CA ILE A 307 -7.94 23.20 -6.73
C ILE A 307 -8.23 24.67 -7.03
N GLN A 308 -7.24 25.42 -7.48
CA GLN A 308 -7.43 26.81 -7.89
C GLN A 308 -8.46 26.92 -9.01
N ILE A 309 -8.42 26.01 -10.00
CA ILE A 309 -9.41 25.97 -11.07
C ILE A 309 -10.80 25.65 -10.51
N PHE A 310 -10.93 24.65 -9.64
CA PHE A 310 -12.22 24.32 -9.03
C PHE A 310 -12.79 25.46 -8.19
N THR A 311 -11.94 26.20 -7.49
CA THR A 311 -12.32 27.34 -6.68
C THR A 311 -12.80 28.49 -7.57
N GLN A 312 -12.06 28.80 -8.63
CA GLN A 312 -12.47 29.80 -9.62
C GLN A 312 -13.79 29.43 -10.30
N GLU A 313 -13.99 28.17 -10.68
CA GLU A 313 -15.26 27.72 -11.29
C GLU A 313 -16.46 27.75 -10.33
N LYS A 314 -16.24 27.61 -9.02
CA LYS A 314 -17.28 27.81 -8.00
C LYS A 314 -17.61 29.29 -7.86
N ILE A 315 -16.59 30.15 -7.77
CA ILE A 315 -16.75 31.61 -7.70
C ILE A 315 -17.47 32.16 -8.93
N ASP A 316 -17.08 31.73 -10.13
CA ASP A 316 -17.70 32.16 -11.40
C ASP A 316 -19.19 31.73 -11.51
N LYS A 317 -19.66 30.77 -10.70
CA LYS A 317 -21.08 30.38 -10.60
C LYS A 317 -21.86 31.18 -9.56
N ASP A 318 -21.17 31.71 -8.55
CA ASP A 318 -21.77 32.41 -7.41
C ASP A 318 -21.67 33.95 -7.53
N GLU A 319 -20.76 34.49 -8.35
CA GLU A 319 -20.60 35.94 -8.55
C GLU A 319 -21.49 36.50 -9.68
N VAL A 320 -22.73 36.79 -9.30
CA VAL A 320 -23.41 38.04 -9.69
C VAL A 320 -23.44 38.96 -8.47
N ALA A 321 -22.31 39.51 -8.03
CA ALA A 321 -22.27 40.70 -7.15
C ALA A 321 -20.84 41.25 -6.90
N THR A 322 -20.49 42.27 -7.69
CA THR A 322 -19.81 43.54 -7.30
C THR A 322 -18.40 43.58 -6.69
N THR A 323 -17.49 44.08 -7.55
CA THR A 323 -16.61 45.28 -7.45
C THR A 323 -15.37 45.31 -6.56
N ASP A 324 -14.26 45.56 -7.28
CA ASP A 324 -12.95 46.09 -6.89
C ASP A 324 -12.98 47.15 -5.78
N ILE A 325 -12.31 46.85 -4.66
CA ILE A 325 -11.81 47.81 -3.67
C ILE A 325 -10.34 47.45 -3.42
N ALA A 326 -9.47 48.46 -3.34
CA ALA A 326 -8.06 48.25 -3.00
C ALA A 326 -7.94 47.74 -1.55
N GLU A 327 -7.29 46.59 -1.39
CA GLU A 327 -7.23 45.83 -0.13
C GLU A 327 -6.29 46.51 0.89
N PRO A 328 -6.70 46.69 2.15
CA PRO A 328 -5.82 47.10 3.25
C PRO A 328 -4.75 46.04 3.55
N GLU A 329 -3.61 46.43 4.15
CA GLU A 329 -2.48 45.55 4.46
C GLU A 329 -2.88 44.30 5.29
N ASP A 330 -3.90 44.41 6.15
CA ASP A 330 -4.44 43.29 6.94
C ASP A 330 -5.21 42.27 6.08
N GLU A 331 -5.84 42.68 4.97
CA GLU A 331 -6.54 41.76 4.06
C GLU A 331 -5.56 40.96 3.20
N GLU A 332 -4.48 41.59 2.73
CA GLU A 332 -3.44 40.92 1.92
C GLU A 332 -2.69 39.84 2.74
N GLN A 333 -2.39 40.11 4.01
CA GLN A 333 -1.79 39.13 4.91
C GLN A 333 -2.73 37.94 5.16
N ASN A 334 -4.02 38.20 5.40
CA ASN A 334 -5.01 37.14 5.62
C ASN A 334 -5.16 36.22 4.39
N ILE A 335 -5.13 36.78 3.17
CA ILE A 335 -5.18 36.01 1.92
C ILE A 335 -3.92 35.13 1.76
N ASN A 336 -2.75 35.64 2.11
CA ASN A 336 -1.51 34.87 2.07
C ASN A 336 -1.51 33.72 3.09
N ASP A 337 -1.99 33.96 4.31
CA ASP A 337 -2.15 32.93 5.34
C ASP A 337 -3.12 31.83 4.89
N GLU A 338 -4.24 32.18 4.27
CA GLU A 338 -5.21 31.21 3.74
C GLU A 338 -4.61 30.37 2.61
N LYS A 339 -3.89 31.00 1.66
CA LYS A 339 -3.18 30.27 0.60
C LYS A 339 -2.10 29.37 1.17
N PHE A 340 -1.41 29.82 2.21
CA PHE A 340 -0.37 29.03 2.86
C PHE A 340 -0.95 27.87 3.66
N LEU A 341 -2.07 28.08 4.36
CA LEU A 341 -2.81 27.05 5.05
C LEU A 341 -3.37 26.02 4.06
N LEU A 342 -3.95 26.45 2.94
CA LEU A 342 -4.37 25.58 1.84
C LEU A 342 -3.20 24.72 1.35
N PHE A 343 -2.04 25.34 1.08
CA PHE A 343 -0.83 24.63 0.68
C PHE A 343 -0.40 23.59 1.73
N ALA A 344 -0.40 23.95 3.02
CA ALA A 344 -0.03 23.08 4.12
C ALA A 344 -1.00 21.90 4.29
N LEU A 345 -2.31 22.13 4.16
CA LEU A 345 -3.32 21.07 4.24
C LEU A 345 -3.22 20.09 3.07
N LEU A 346 -2.81 20.55 1.88
CA LEU A 346 -2.51 19.65 0.76
C LEU A 346 -1.24 18.84 0.98
N CYS A 347 -0.22 19.43 1.59
CA CYS A 347 0.95 18.68 2.04
C CYS A 347 0.54 17.57 3.03
N LEU A 348 -0.32 17.90 4.01
CA LEU A 348 -0.87 16.94 4.98
C LEU A 348 -1.68 15.84 4.27
N GLN A 349 -2.51 16.19 3.29
CA GLN A 349 -3.32 15.24 2.53
C GLN A 349 -2.46 14.19 1.81
N ILE A 350 -1.36 14.61 1.19
CA ILE A 350 -0.46 13.73 0.43
C ILE A 350 0.39 12.89 1.40
N ALA A 351 0.95 13.51 2.44
CA ALA A 351 1.88 12.85 3.35
C ALA A 351 1.18 11.93 4.35
N TYR A 352 0.06 12.39 4.91
CA TYR A 352 -0.66 11.75 6.02
C TYR A 352 -2.19 11.67 5.75
N PRO A 353 -2.64 10.97 4.69
CA PRO A 353 -4.07 10.88 4.36
C PRO A 353 -4.98 10.49 5.53
N PRO A 354 -4.60 9.55 6.43
CA PRO A 354 -5.46 9.19 7.56
C PRO A 354 -5.60 10.31 8.61
N VAL A 355 -4.59 11.15 8.78
CA VAL A 355 -4.64 12.33 9.67
C VAL A 355 -5.46 13.44 9.01
N TYR A 356 -5.28 13.65 7.70
CA TYR A 356 -6.12 14.56 6.93
C TYR A 356 -7.61 14.19 6.97
N SER A 357 -7.92 12.89 6.85
CA SER A 357 -9.29 12.37 6.98
C SER A 357 -9.88 12.57 8.37
N LEU A 358 -9.05 12.48 9.42
CA LEU A 358 -9.46 12.86 10.78
C LEU A 358 -9.75 14.35 10.87
N LEU A 359 -8.85 15.21 10.36
CA LEU A 359 -9.02 16.66 10.34
C LEU A 359 -10.25 17.09 9.53
N THR A 360 -10.62 16.36 8.48
CA THR A 360 -11.86 16.63 7.72
C THR A 360 -13.12 16.37 8.55
N ARG A 361 -13.08 15.39 9.46
CA ARG A 361 -14.21 15.07 10.35
C ARG A 361 -14.25 15.97 11.58
N GLU A 362 -13.08 16.28 12.12
CA GLU A 362 -12.88 17.09 13.33
C GLU A 362 -11.85 18.21 13.04
N PRO A 363 -12.25 19.31 12.37
CA PRO A 363 -11.33 20.37 11.90
C PRO A 363 -10.59 21.10 13.00
N ASN A 364 -11.21 21.23 14.18
CA ASN A 364 -10.56 21.81 15.33
C ASN A 364 -9.70 20.74 16.03
N PHE A 365 -8.43 20.66 15.67
CA PHE A 365 -7.54 19.67 16.29
C PHE A 365 -7.23 19.96 17.76
N LEU A 366 -7.38 21.20 18.23
CA LEU A 366 -7.11 21.58 19.63
C LEU A 366 -8.06 20.90 20.64
N ILE A 367 -9.21 20.42 20.17
CA ILE A 367 -10.19 19.69 21.00
C ILE A 367 -10.06 18.16 20.87
N TRP A 368 -9.08 17.66 20.11
CA TRP A 368 -8.85 16.22 20.06
C TRP A 368 -8.44 15.74 21.45
N ASP A 369 -9.10 14.69 21.92
CA ASP A 369 -8.94 14.20 23.29
C ASP A 369 -8.79 12.67 23.30
N ASP A 370 -8.67 12.11 24.49
CA ASP A 370 -8.58 10.67 24.69
C ASP A 370 -9.84 9.92 24.22
N ASN A 371 -11.02 10.57 24.22
CA ASN A 371 -12.25 9.97 23.69
C ASN A 371 -12.19 9.83 22.17
N LEU A 372 -11.66 10.82 21.46
CA LEU A 372 -11.44 10.74 20.02
C LEU A 372 -10.43 9.65 19.69
N ALA A 373 -9.31 9.58 20.42
CA ALA A 373 -8.33 8.51 20.26
C ALA A 373 -8.98 7.13 20.46
N PHE A 374 -9.78 6.96 21.51
CA PHE A 374 -10.52 5.72 21.77
C PHE A 374 -11.45 5.33 20.61
N LYS A 375 -12.17 6.29 20.01
CA LYS A 375 -13.04 6.03 18.86
C LYS A 375 -12.26 5.56 17.63
N GLU A 376 -11.05 6.08 17.41
CA GLU A 376 -10.24 5.78 16.23
C GLU A 376 -9.39 4.50 16.39
N THR A 377 -8.93 4.19 17.61
CA THR A 377 -8.00 3.08 17.84
C THR A 377 -8.61 1.89 18.58
N ASN A 378 -9.71 2.11 19.32
CA ASN A 378 -10.32 1.13 20.22
C ASN A 378 -9.32 0.50 21.22
N ARG A 379 -8.28 1.26 21.61
CA ARG A 379 -7.16 0.82 22.46
C ARG A 379 -6.30 -0.32 21.90
N SER A 380 -6.36 -0.59 20.60
CA SER A 380 -5.49 -1.60 19.99
C SER A 380 -3.99 -1.29 20.12
N GLU A 381 -3.63 -0.04 20.40
CA GLU A 381 -2.26 0.34 20.76
C GLU A 381 -1.77 -0.29 22.08
N GLU A 382 -2.69 -0.65 22.98
CA GLU A 382 -2.41 -1.19 24.33
C GLU A 382 -2.33 -2.74 24.34
N ASP A 383 -2.53 -3.40 23.18
CA ASP A 383 -2.56 -4.87 23.07
C ASP A 383 -1.23 -5.56 23.42
N ALA A 384 -0.10 -4.83 23.38
CA ALA A 384 1.23 -5.34 23.70
C ALA A 384 1.62 -4.99 25.15
N GLU A 385 1.73 -6.01 26.02
CA GLU A 385 1.99 -5.87 27.46
C GLU A 385 3.08 -4.82 27.80
N GLY A 386 2.65 -3.63 28.22
CA GLY A 386 3.47 -2.57 28.80
C GLY A 386 4.43 -1.84 27.85
N VAL A 387 4.43 -2.15 26.55
CA VAL A 387 5.32 -1.48 25.58
C VAL A 387 4.80 -0.09 25.25
N PHE A 388 3.50 0.01 24.94
CA PHE A 388 2.86 1.27 24.62
C PHE A 388 2.89 2.23 25.81
N GLU A 389 2.51 1.79 27.01
CA GLU A 389 2.47 2.64 28.20
C GLU A 389 3.83 3.29 28.46
N ARG A 390 4.91 2.51 28.36
CA ARG A 390 6.26 3.03 28.55
C ARG A 390 6.64 4.05 27.48
N GLU A 391 6.32 3.80 26.22
CA GLU A 391 6.62 4.73 25.12
C GLU A 391 5.77 6.00 25.23
N PHE A 392 4.50 5.88 25.56
CA PHE A 392 3.55 6.97 25.73
C PHE A 392 3.93 7.88 26.91
N GLU A 393 4.26 7.30 28.07
CA GLU A 393 4.74 8.06 29.23
C GLU A 393 6.07 8.78 28.97
N ASN A 394 6.89 8.27 28.05
CA ASN A 394 8.09 8.97 27.62
C ASN A 394 7.77 10.08 26.62
N ALA A 395 6.84 9.85 25.69
CA ALA A 395 6.39 10.86 24.73
C ALA A 395 5.81 12.09 25.44
N LYS A 396 4.99 11.88 26.47
CA LYS A 396 4.37 12.94 27.30
C LYS A 396 5.35 13.87 28.02
N LYS A 397 6.61 13.47 28.14
CA LYS A 397 7.67 14.30 28.75
C LYS A 397 8.36 15.22 27.74
N SER A 398 8.01 15.10 26.46
CA SER A 398 8.54 15.96 25.40
C SER A 398 7.55 17.06 25.07
N ASP A 399 8.06 18.21 24.66
CA ASP A 399 7.30 19.40 24.22
C ASP A 399 6.53 19.20 22.90
N ASN A 400 6.31 17.95 22.46
CA ASN A 400 5.53 17.65 21.25
C ASN A 400 4.31 16.77 21.57
N PHE A 401 4.14 16.37 22.84
CA PHE A 401 3.06 15.51 23.30
C PHE A 401 2.63 15.85 24.74
N ASP A 402 2.79 17.12 25.14
CA ASP A 402 2.41 17.63 26.45
C ASP A 402 0.97 18.15 26.48
N GLU A 403 0.38 18.52 25.33
CA GLU A 403 -1.04 18.89 25.21
C GLU A 403 -1.94 17.66 24.94
N ASP A 404 -3.23 17.76 25.33
CA ASP A 404 -4.19 16.63 25.23
C ASP A 404 -4.43 16.18 23.78
N TRP A 405 -4.48 17.11 22.83
CA TRP A 405 -4.65 16.79 21.42
C TRP A 405 -3.43 16.12 20.80
N GLU A 406 -2.23 16.47 21.26
CA GLU A 406 -1.00 15.81 20.81
C GLU A 406 -0.95 14.37 21.34
N GLN A 407 -1.36 14.17 22.60
CA GLN A 407 -1.49 12.84 23.20
C GLN A 407 -2.51 11.98 22.44
N SER A 408 -3.65 12.57 22.05
CA SER A 408 -4.66 11.93 21.20
C SER A 408 -4.07 11.54 19.83
N LEU A 409 -3.37 12.47 19.18
CA LEU A 409 -2.68 12.24 17.92
C LEU A 409 -1.63 11.12 18.01
N TYR A 410 -0.84 11.08 19.09
CA TYR A 410 0.17 10.04 19.31
C TYR A 410 -0.46 8.65 19.31
N ARG A 411 -1.55 8.46 20.06
CA ARG A 411 -2.32 7.21 20.10
C ARG A 411 -2.80 6.80 18.71
N ILE A 412 -3.42 7.73 17.99
CA ILE A 412 -3.96 7.50 16.63
C ILE A 412 -2.84 7.13 15.64
N CYS A 413 -1.67 7.74 15.76
CA CYS A 413 -0.51 7.41 14.94
C CYS A 413 0.10 6.05 15.32
N TYR A 414 0.07 5.68 16.61
CA TYR A 414 0.74 4.50 17.14
C TYR A 414 0.26 3.19 16.51
N VAL A 415 -1.06 3.05 16.31
CA VAL A 415 -1.68 1.86 15.71
C VAL A 415 -1.35 1.68 14.22
N ARG A 416 -0.78 2.69 13.57
CA ARG A 416 -0.47 2.70 12.14
C ARG A 416 1.05 2.61 11.95
N PRO A 417 1.61 1.48 11.47
CA PRO A 417 3.06 1.28 11.35
C PRO A 417 3.81 2.36 10.55
N ARG A 418 3.14 3.00 9.58
CA ARG A 418 3.71 4.10 8.78
C ARG A 418 3.62 5.48 9.46
N LEU A 419 2.65 5.70 10.34
CA LEU A 419 2.46 6.98 11.03
C LEU A 419 3.17 7.03 12.37
N LYS A 420 3.30 5.91 13.10
CA LYS A 420 3.98 5.86 14.40
C LYS A 420 5.35 6.56 14.38
N PRO A 421 6.26 6.29 13.42
CA PRO A 421 7.57 6.95 13.36
C PRO A 421 7.51 8.44 12.98
N ARG A 422 6.36 8.92 12.48
CA ARG A 422 6.12 10.28 12.01
C ARG A 422 5.26 11.09 12.96
N SER A 423 4.80 10.52 14.07
CA SER A 423 3.93 11.19 15.05
C SER A 423 4.49 12.53 15.50
N THR A 424 5.81 12.61 15.77
CA THR A 424 6.47 13.86 16.13
C THR A 424 6.46 14.88 14.99
N ASP A 425 6.70 14.47 13.74
CA ASP A 425 6.65 15.37 12.58
C ASP A 425 5.23 15.94 12.39
N ILE A 426 4.19 15.11 12.63
CA ILE A 426 2.79 15.49 12.51
C ILE A 426 2.36 16.45 13.63
N SER A 427 2.72 16.17 14.89
CA SER A 427 2.44 17.09 16.01
C SER A 427 3.07 18.46 15.74
N LYS A 428 4.36 18.45 15.38
CA LYS A 428 5.12 19.61 14.97
C LYS A 428 4.47 20.38 13.81
N PHE A 429 3.92 19.68 12.82
CA PHE A 429 3.20 20.33 11.73
C PHE A 429 1.96 21.09 12.26
N PHE A 430 1.16 20.49 13.14
CA PHE A 430 -0.01 21.16 13.72
C PHE A 430 0.35 22.33 14.64
N ASN A 431 1.40 22.20 15.45
CA ASN A 431 1.92 23.32 16.24
C ASN A 431 2.35 24.47 15.34
N TYR A 432 3.00 24.19 14.22
CA TYR A 432 3.36 25.24 13.26
C TYR A 432 2.12 25.95 12.68
N LEU A 433 1.05 25.22 12.35
CA LEU A 433 -0.21 25.85 11.92
C LEU A 433 -0.79 26.77 13.01
N LYS A 434 -0.77 26.31 14.27
CA LYS A 434 -1.29 27.03 15.44
C LYS A 434 -0.47 28.29 15.76
N GLU A 435 0.85 28.16 15.79
CA GLU A 435 1.76 29.17 16.35
C GLU A 435 2.25 30.19 15.34
N GLU A 436 2.34 29.81 14.05
CA GLU A 436 2.96 30.66 13.01
C GLU A 436 1.95 31.11 11.95
N ILE A 437 1.00 30.25 11.54
CA ILE A 437 0.02 30.60 10.50
C ILE A 437 -1.25 31.23 11.10
N LEU A 438 -1.73 30.70 12.21
CA LEU A 438 -3.00 31.11 12.84
C LEU A 438 -2.79 31.77 14.21
N GLN A 439 -1.60 32.32 14.47
CA GLN A 439 -1.21 32.86 15.78
C GLN A 439 -2.24 33.83 16.37
N ASP A 440 -2.76 34.74 15.56
CA ASP A 440 -3.73 35.77 15.98
C ASP A 440 -5.20 35.32 15.83
N ARG A 441 -5.45 34.11 15.30
CA ARG A 441 -6.77 33.57 14.95
C ARG A 441 -7.03 32.17 15.52
N VAL A 442 -6.32 31.80 16.59
CA VAL A 442 -6.42 30.47 17.21
C VAL A 442 -7.85 30.16 17.65
N ASP A 443 -8.61 31.14 18.13
CA ASP A 443 -10.01 30.97 18.55
C ASP A 443 -10.95 30.60 17.39
N GLU A 444 -10.59 30.94 16.15
CA GLU A 444 -11.35 30.68 14.93
C GLU A 444 -10.78 29.52 14.10
N LEU A 445 -9.67 28.92 14.55
CA LEU A 445 -8.90 27.90 13.83
C LEU A 445 -9.76 26.77 13.26
N GLY A 446 -10.70 26.26 14.05
CA GLY A 446 -11.60 25.18 13.61
C GLY A 446 -12.47 25.57 12.42
N ASN A 447 -12.97 26.81 12.40
CA ASN A 447 -13.81 27.31 11.30
C ASN A 447 -12.96 27.57 10.06
N ILE A 448 -11.81 28.22 10.20
CA ILE A 448 -10.90 28.52 9.08
C ILE A 448 -10.45 27.22 8.40
N ILE A 449 -10.04 26.21 9.18
CA ILE A 449 -9.65 24.91 8.64
C ILE A 449 -10.85 24.23 7.96
N ALA A 450 -12.04 24.26 8.56
CA ALA A 450 -13.23 23.66 7.96
C ALA A 450 -13.59 24.31 6.60
N ASP A 451 -13.50 25.63 6.51
CA ASP A 451 -13.79 26.39 5.30
C ASP A 451 -12.82 26.04 4.18
N ILE A 452 -11.51 25.98 4.46
CA ILE A 452 -10.50 25.58 3.47
C ILE A 452 -10.67 24.11 3.06
N LEU A 453 -10.97 23.20 4.00
CA LEU A 453 -11.21 21.79 3.70
C LEU A 453 -12.43 21.58 2.79
N SER A 454 -13.45 22.44 2.90
CA SER A 454 -14.59 22.43 1.99
C SER A 454 -14.18 22.74 0.54
N GLN A 455 -13.14 23.57 0.34
CA GLN A 455 -12.60 23.94 -0.96
C GLN A 455 -11.73 22.80 -1.57
N THR A 456 -10.95 22.10 -0.74
CA THR A 456 -10.04 21.02 -1.17
C THR A 456 -10.70 19.65 -1.36
N SER A 457 -11.96 19.49 -0.95
CA SER A 457 -12.72 18.23 -1.02
C SER A 457 -12.81 17.58 -2.40
N VAL A 458 -12.56 18.32 -3.48
CA VAL A 458 -12.71 17.85 -4.87
C VAL A 458 -11.50 17.02 -5.35
N THR A 459 -10.32 17.21 -4.75
CA THR A 459 -9.08 16.54 -5.16
C THR A 459 -8.63 15.45 -4.20
N SER A 460 -9.47 15.04 -3.25
CA SER A 460 -9.19 13.88 -2.40
C SER A 460 -9.24 12.59 -3.23
N VAL A 461 -8.20 12.36 -4.01
CA VAL A 461 -7.85 11.04 -4.49
C VAL A 461 -7.22 10.34 -3.30
N THR A 462 -8.06 9.78 -2.42
CA THR A 462 -7.59 8.66 -1.61
C THR A 462 -7.10 7.62 -2.60
N SER A 463 -5.79 7.47 -2.76
CA SER A 463 -5.24 6.29 -3.39
C SER A 463 -5.89 5.12 -2.66
N THR A 464 -6.68 4.32 -3.37
CA THR A 464 -7.42 3.15 -2.89
C THR A 464 -6.52 2.06 -2.28
N ASP A 465 -5.24 2.34 -2.06
CA ASP A 465 -4.21 1.40 -1.65
C ASP A 465 -3.85 1.46 -0.16
N GLN A 466 -4.41 2.37 0.64
CA GLN A 466 -4.04 2.46 2.05
C GLN A 466 -5.24 2.72 2.96
N GLY A 467 -5.85 1.63 3.44
CA GLY A 467 -6.75 1.67 4.59
C GLY A 467 -8.07 0.90 4.46
N GLN A 468 -8.38 0.28 3.32
CA GLN A 468 -9.40 -0.77 3.32
C GLN A 468 -8.78 -2.04 3.88
N THR A 469 -9.38 -2.61 4.92
CA THR A 469 -9.10 -3.98 5.37
C THR A 469 -9.35 -4.89 4.16
N ILE A 470 -8.29 -5.29 3.45
CA ILE A 470 -8.44 -6.10 2.23
C ILE A 470 -9.02 -7.44 2.65
N LEU A 471 -10.27 -7.71 2.25
CA LEU A 471 -10.87 -9.01 2.48
C LEU A 471 -10.05 -10.07 1.74
N PRO A 472 -9.63 -11.16 2.40
CA PRO A 472 -8.80 -12.18 1.76
C PRO A 472 -9.49 -12.76 0.52
N GLU A 473 -8.70 -13.01 -0.53
CA GLU A 473 -9.19 -13.63 -1.76
C GLU A 473 -9.84 -14.99 -1.46
N ARG A 474 -10.98 -15.28 -2.10
CA ARG A 474 -11.64 -16.59 -1.95
C ARG A 474 -10.83 -17.64 -2.70
N GLU A 475 -10.43 -18.71 -2.02
CA GLU A 475 -9.78 -19.91 -2.62
C GLU A 475 -10.68 -20.72 -3.60
N GLY A 476 -11.74 -20.13 -4.15
CA GLY A 476 -12.69 -20.75 -5.08
C GLY A 476 -14.15 -20.37 -4.80
N ALA A 477 -15.02 -20.54 -5.81
CA ALA A 477 -16.43 -20.11 -5.79
C ALA A 477 -17.30 -20.71 -4.66
N TYR A 478 -16.84 -21.79 -4.01
CA TYR A 478 -17.59 -22.54 -2.99
C TYR A 478 -16.94 -22.56 -1.59
N LYS A 479 -15.79 -21.91 -1.40
CA LYS A 479 -15.09 -21.87 -0.11
C LYS A 479 -15.41 -20.57 0.66
N ARG A 480 -15.64 -20.68 1.97
CA ARG A 480 -15.93 -19.53 2.86
C ARG A 480 -14.64 -18.77 3.15
N ARG A 481 -14.69 -17.43 3.14
CA ARG A 481 -13.60 -16.59 3.65
C ARG A 481 -13.46 -16.80 5.16
N ILE A 482 -12.22 -16.98 5.60
CA ILE A 482 -11.83 -16.87 7.01
C ILE A 482 -11.43 -15.42 7.20
N LEU A 483 -12.11 -14.72 8.10
CA LEU A 483 -11.92 -13.29 8.31
C LEU A 483 -11.20 -13.06 9.64
N ASP A 484 -10.23 -12.15 9.61
CA ASP A 484 -9.41 -11.80 10.77
C ASP A 484 -10.14 -10.73 11.58
N GLY A 485 -10.88 -11.18 12.60
CA GLY A 485 -11.60 -10.30 13.53
C GLY A 485 -12.98 -9.82 13.07
N PHE A 486 -13.63 -9.09 13.98
CA PHE A 486 -15.01 -8.59 13.82
C PHE A 486 -15.12 -7.52 12.73
N ASP A 487 -14.13 -6.63 12.61
CA ASP A 487 -14.16 -5.52 11.64
C ASP A 487 -14.10 -6.05 10.20
N SER A 488 -13.22 -7.02 9.93
CA SER A 488 -13.19 -7.75 8.65
C SER A 488 -14.53 -8.44 8.34
N TRP A 489 -15.23 -8.91 9.36
CA TRP A 489 -16.54 -9.55 9.21
C TRP A 489 -17.69 -8.57 8.96
N ILE A 490 -17.67 -7.39 9.59
CA ILE A 490 -18.58 -6.28 9.29
C ILE A 490 -18.38 -5.81 7.84
N LEU A 491 -17.12 -5.64 7.42
CA LEU A 491 -16.79 -5.23 6.06
C LEU A 491 -17.27 -6.24 5.00
N ASP A 492 -17.07 -7.55 5.22
CA ASP A 492 -17.64 -8.59 4.34
C ASP A 492 -19.18 -8.54 4.34
N GLY A 493 -19.79 -8.19 5.48
CA GLY A 493 -21.24 -7.98 5.61
C GLY A 493 -21.76 -6.82 4.75
N THR A 494 -21.11 -5.65 4.82
CA THR A 494 -21.50 -4.45 4.07
C THR A 494 -21.25 -4.60 2.58
N GLU A 495 -20.09 -5.11 2.19
CA GLU A 495 -19.70 -5.18 0.77
C GLU A 495 -20.30 -6.37 0.02
N ASN A 496 -20.43 -7.53 0.67
CA ASN A 496 -20.78 -8.79 -0.02
C ASN A 496 -22.16 -9.35 0.38
N LYS A 497 -22.77 -8.85 1.47
CA LYS A 497 -24.08 -9.32 1.96
C LYS A 497 -25.14 -8.23 2.05
N ASN A 498 -24.84 -7.02 1.57
CA ASN A 498 -25.73 -5.85 1.60
C ASN A 498 -26.26 -5.54 3.00
N ALA A 499 -25.43 -5.71 4.04
CA ALA A 499 -25.78 -5.30 5.39
C ALA A 499 -25.95 -3.77 5.42
N ASN A 500 -27.11 -3.30 5.88
CA ASN A 500 -27.37 -1.86 6.01
C ASN A 500 -26.83 -1.32 7.36
N PRO A 501 -26.76 0.01 7.54
CA PRO A 501 -26.21 0.61 8.76
C PRO A 501 -26.89 0.15 10.06
N GLU A 502 -28.21 -0.03 10.05
CA GLU A 502 -28.97 -0.51 11.22
C GLU A 502 -28.57 -1.93 11.62
N ALA A 503 -28.36 -2.83 10.65
CA ALA A 503 -27.91 -4.19 10.91
C ALA A 503 -26.46 -4.22 11.42
N VAL A 504 -25.60 -3.31 10.92
CA VAL A 504 -24.22 -3.15 11.40
C VAL A 504 -24.23 -2.68 12.86
N GLU A 505 -25.00 -1.64 13.18
CA GLU A 505 -25.15 -1.14 14.56
C GLU A 505 -25.63 -2.26 15.49
N PHE A 506 -26.66 -3.00 15.09
CA PHE A 506 -27.16 -4.11 15.88
C PHE A 506 -26.08 -5.17 16.13
N MET A 507 -25.38 -5.62 15.08
CA MET A 507 -24.34 -6.63 15.23
C MET A 507 -23.17 -6.15 16.09
N THR A 508 -22.82 -4.87 16.04
CA THR A 508 -21.78 -4.27 16.88
C THR A 508 -22.17 -4.27 18.35
N VAL A 509 -23.40 -3.88 18.68
CA VAL A 509 -23.91 -3.94 20.06
C VAL A 509 -23.92 -5.38 20.58
N LEU A 510 -24.45 -6.31 19.78
CA LEU A 510 -24.49 -7.73 20.12
C LEU A 510 -23.09 -8.32 20.33
N TYR A 511 -22.13 -8.00 19.45
CA TYR A 511 -20.75 -8.46 19.59
C TYR A 511 -20.11 -7.97 20.88
N ASN A 512 -20.25 -6.69 21.22
CA ASN A 512 -19.71 -6.11 22.44
C ASN A 512 -20.32 -6.75 23.69
N ASP A 513 -21.63 -6.95 23.71
CA ASP A 513 -22.32 -7.63 24.81
C ASP A 513 -21.83 -9.09 24.99
N LEU A 514 -21.65 -9.82 23.88
CA LEU A 514 -21.14 -11.20 23.89
C LEU A 514 -19.68 -11.27 24.35
N LYS A 515 -18.82 -10.40 23.83
CA LYS A 515 -17.38 -10.34 24.19
C LYS A 515 -17.19 -9.98 25.67
N THR A 516 -18.03 -9.07 26.17
CA THR A 516 -18.00 -8.66 27.58
C THR A 516 -18.42 -9.80 28.51
N ARG A 517 -19.47 -10.56 28.16
CA ARG A 517 -20.00 -11.64 29.00
C ARG A 517 -19.18 -12.93 28.92
N TYR A 518 -18.66 -13.28 27.76
CA TYR A 518 -17.97 -14.55 27.50
C TYR A 518 -16.48 -14.34 27.18
N GLN A 519 -15.72 -13.83 28.14
CA GLN A 519 -14.31 -13.44 27.96
C GLN A 519 -13.39 -14.62 27.60
N GLU A 520 -13.72 -15.84 28.07
CA GLU A 520 -12.96 -17.06 27.78
C GLU A 520 -13.39 -17.75 26.47
N ALA A 521 -14.35 -17.19 25.74
CA ALA A 521 -14.86 -17.79 24.52
C ALA A 521 -14.05 -17.38 23.28
N GLU A 522 -13.85 -18.32 22.37
CA GLU A 522 -13.18 -18.09 21.08
C GLU A 522 -14.20 -17.65 20.02
N PHE A 523 -13.92 -16.54 19.33
CA PHE A 523 -14.75 -15.98 18.28
C PHE A 523 -14.13 -16.28 16.90
N LEU A 524 -14.90 -16.94 16.03
CA LEU A 524 -14.48 -17.29 14.68
C LEU A 524 -15.43 -16.70 13.63
N PHE A 525 -14.86 -16.01 12.65
CA PHE A 525 -15.60 -15.28 11.61
C PHE A 525 -15.51 -16.01 10.26
N THR A 526 -16.42 -16.96 10.02
CA THR A 526 -16.43 -17.81 8.82
C THR A 526 -17.82 -17.88 8.18
N GLY A 527 -18.15 -16.87 7.37
CA GLY A 527 -19.50 -16.67 6.81
C GLY A 527 -20.55 -16.17 7.82
N GLY A 528 -20.35 -16.40 9.12
CA GLY A 528 -21.07 -15.82 10.27
C GLY A 528 -20.14 -15.77 11.50
N MET A 529 -20.56 -15.11 12.56
CA MET A 529 -19.84 -15.03 13.83
C MET A 529 -20.18 -16.26 14.68
N SER A 530 -19.22 -17.18 14.84
CA SER A 530 -19.39 -18.41 15.64
C SER A 530 -18.57 -18.31 16.92
N ILE A 531 -19.13 -18.74 18.04
CA ILE A 531 -18.55 -18.56 19.36
C ILE A 531 -18.43 -19.94 20.03
N TYR A 532 -17.23 -20.23 20.52
CA TYR A 532 -16.82 -21.52 21.03
C TYR A 532 -16.36 -21.41 22.47
N ILE A 533 -16.64 -22.45 23.25
CA ILE A 533 -16.07 -22.68 24.58
C ILE A 533 -15.70 -24.15 24.68
N ALA A 534 -14.58 -24.49 25.33
CA ALA A 534 -14.10 -25.88 25.42
C ALA A 534 -14.08 -26.63 24.06
N LYS A 535 -13.72 -25.94 22.96
CA LYS A 535 -13.73 -26.44 21.56
C LYS A 535 -15.11 -26.78 20.98
N HIS A 536 -16.18 -26.39 21.66
CA HIS A 536 -17.55 -26.65 21.27
C HIS A 536 -18.30 -25.35 20.97
N LYS A 537 -18.89 -25.27 19.78
CA LYS A 537 -19.64 -24.08 19.34
C LYS A 537 -20.95 -23.98 20.11
N PHE A 538 -21.14 -22.96 20.95
CA PHE A 538 -22.41 -22.77 21.63
C PHE A 538 -23.31 -21.75 20.96
N LEU A 539 -22.76 -20.77 20.23
CA LEU A 539 -23.54 -19.73 19.57
C LEU A 539 -23.03 -19.50 18.14
N LYS A 540 -23.97 -19.24 17.22
CA LYS A 540 -23.66 -18.66 15.91
C LYS A 540 -24.64 -17.54 15.60
N CYS A 541 -24.11 -16.40 15.19
CA CYS A 541 -24.83 -15.24 14.69
C CYS A 541 -24.51 -15.01 13.21
N GLN A 542 -25.44 -14.43 12.47
CA GLN A 542 -25.23 -14.07 11.06
C GLN A 542 -26.17 -12.93 10.67
N PHE A 543 -25.76 -12.11 9.70
CA PHE A 543 -26.67 -11.17 9.05
C PHE A 543 -27.82 -11.92 8.39
N GLU A 544 -29.06 -11.56 8.70
CA GLU A 544 -30.26 -12.07 8.02
C GLU A 544 -30.89 -10.97 7.16
N SER A 545 -31.07 -11.26 5.87
CA SER A 545 -31.73 -10.36 4.90
C SER A 545 -32.88 -11.07 4.20
N SER A 546 -33.65 -11.87 4.94
CA SER A 546 -34.86 -12.51 4.41
C SER A 546 -36.01 -11.51 4.32
N LYS A 547 -36.99 -11.72 3.42
CA LYS A 547 -38.19 -10.84 3.31
C LYS A 547 -38.97 -10.69 4.63
N SER A 548 -38.78 -11.59 5.58
CA SER A 548 -39.48 -11.68 6.86
C SER A 548 -38.72 -11.09 8.06
N ILE A 549 -37.41 -10.86 7.95
CA ILE A 549 -36.54 -10.36 9.04
C ILE A 549 -35.57 -9.38 8.41
N LYS A 550 -35.97 -8.12 8.33
CA LYS A 550 -35.20 -7.05 7.71
C LYS A 550 -34.28 -6.45 8.76
N ASN A 551 -32.96 -6.52 8.55
CA ASN A 551 -31.92 -5.94 9.42
C ASN A 551 -31.68 -6.68 10.76
N GLY A 552 -32.12 -7.94 10.84
CA GLY A 552 -32.01 -8.76 12.04
C GLY A 552 -30.89 -9.79 12.02
N THR A 553 -30.87 -10.64 13.05
CA THR A 553 -29.92 -11.75 13.19
C THR A 553 -30.60 -13.01 13.73
N SER A 554 -30.11 -14.18 13.30
CA SER A 554 -30.45 -15.45 13.94
C SER A 554 -29.40 -15.84 14.97
N LEU A 555 -29.83 -16.12 16.20
CA LEU A 555 -29.01 -16.73 17.23
C LEU A 555 -29.23 -18.25 17.20
N GLN A 556 -28.25 -18.99 16.71
CA GLN A 556 -28.30 -20.45 16.70
C GLN A 556 -27.69 -21.02 17.99
N LEU A 557 -28.51 -21.70 18.77
CA LEU A 557 -28.21 -22.20 20.13
C LEU A 557 -28.34 -23.72 20.22
N ILE A 558 -27.74 -24.31 21.26
CA ILE A 558 -27.87 -25.72 21.62
C ILE A 558 -29.09 -25.91 22.54
N ARG A 559 -29.87 -26.95 22.29
CA ARG A 559 -31.00 -27.38 23.13
C ARG A 559 -30.48 -27.93 24.46
N HIS A 560 -31.05 -27.46 25.57
CA HIS A 560 -30.65 -27.86 26.90
C HIS A 560 -31.36 -29.14 27.35
N PHE A 561 -30.64 -30.09 27.96
CA PHE A 561 -31.21 -31.39 28.37
C PHE A 561 -32.21 -31.27 29.53
N LYS A 562 -31.99 -30.33 30.47
CA LYS A 562 -32.91 -30.06 31.60
C LYS A 562 -34.30 -29.60 31.13
N ASP A 563 -34.39 -29.00 29.94
CA ASP A 563 -35.65 -28.54 29.34
C ASP A 563 -36.30 -29.61 28.45
N ASP A 564 -35.87 -30.88 28.57
CA ASP A 564 -36.26 -31.99 27.68
C ASP A 564 -36.04 -31.65 26.20
N TYR A 565 -34.99 -30.86 25.93
CA TYR A 565 -34.62 -30.32 24.63
C TYR A 565 -35.72 -29.49 23.92
N LYS A 566 -36.73 -29.01 24.64
CA LYS A 566 -37.78 -28.15 24.08
C LYS A 566 -37.21 -26.80 23.65
N MET A 567 -37.81 -26.19 22.64
CA MET A 567 -37.46 -24.81 22.23
C MET A 567 -38.21 -23.78 23.08
N PRO A 568 -37.61 -22.63 23.41
CA PRO A 568 -38.32 -21.57 24.11
C PRO A 568 -39.40 -20.91 23.24
N LYS A 569 -40.52 -20.52 23.84
CA LYS A 569 -41.49 -19.58 23.28
C LYS A 569 -41.21 -18.20 23.84
N ILE A 570 -40.83 -17.28 22.97
CA ILE A 570 -40.50 -15.89 23.32
C ILE A 570 -41.53 -14.99 22.64
N PHE A 571 -42.16 -14.10 23.41
CA PHE A 571 -43.18 -13.19 22.89
C PHE A 571 -42.57 -12.29 21.79
N ASP A 572 -43.27 -12.19 20.66
CA ASP A 572 -42.85 -11.44 19.45
C ASP A 572 -41.51 -11.86 18.80
N ILE A 573 -40.88 -12.97 19.20
CA ILE A 573 -39.62 -13.44 18.60
C ILE A 573 -39.82 -14.85 18.02
N PRO A 574 -39.75 -15.02 16.67
CA PRO A 574 -39.86 -16.33 16.05
C PRO A 574 -38.70 -17.26 16.47
N VAL A 575 -39.04 -18.49 16.84
CA VAL A 575 -38.08 -19.56 17.16
C VAL A 575 -38.32 -20.75 16.25
N THR A 576 -37.26 -21.25 15.60
CA THR A 576 -37.35 -22.35 14.63
C THR A 576 -36.37 -23.49 14.94
N PRO A 577 -36.69 -24.74 14.58
CA PRO A 577 -35.73 -25.83 14.66
C PRO A 577 -34.50 -25.57 13.77
N GLY A 578 -33.30 -25.92 14.26
CA GLY A 578 -32.06 -25.78 13.49
C GLY A 578 -32.03 -26.67 12.23
N ARG A 579 -32.78 -27.77 12.27
CA ARG A 579 -33.02 -28.69 11.15
C ARG A 579 -34.48 -29.16 11.20
N THR A 580 -35.10 -29.29 10.03
CA THR A 580 -36.42 -29.92 9.89
C THR A 580 -36.26 -31.36 9.45
N PHE A 581 -36.91 -32.30 10.14
CA PHE A 581 -36.99 -33.68 9.69
C PHE A 581 -37.76 -33.77 8.36
N ARG A 582 -37.22 -34.50 7.37
CA ARG A 582 -37.92 -34.80 6.11
C ARG A 582 -37.87 -36.29 5.85
N SER A 583 -39.05 -36.93 5.87
CA SER A 583 -39.20 -38.36 5.59
C SER A 583 -38.56 -38.75 4.25
N GLY A 584 -37.84 -39.87 4.21
CA GLY A 584 -37.23 -40.43 2.99
C GLY A 584 -35.86 -39.86 2.57
N LYS A 585 -35.25 -38.96 3.35
CA LYS A 585 -33.87 -38.46 3.10
C LYS A 585 -32.94 -38.83 4.26
N ALA A 586 -32.10 -39.86 4.05
CA ALA A 586 -31.20 -40.44 5.06
C ALA A 586 -30.20 -39.44 5.69
N SER A 587 -29.91 -38.30 5.05
CA SER A 587 -28.93 -37.31 5.49
C SER A 587 -29.49 -36.17 6.36
N THR A 588 -30.75 -36.23 6.80
CA THR A 588 -31.47 -35.04 7.32
C THR A 588 -31.25 -34.69 8.79
N THR A 589 -30.58 -35.52 9.59
CA THR A 589 -30.64 -35.39 11.07
C THR A 589 -29.33 -35.19 11.82
N HIS A 590 -28.19 -35.08 11.14
CA HIS A 590 -26.92 -34.76 11.82
C HIS A 590 -26.97 -33.34 12.44
N ASN A 591 -26.64 -33.23 13.74
CA ASN A 591 -26.69 -32.00 14.56
C ASN A 591 -28.11 -31.43 14.78
N ALA A 592 -29.04 -32.30 15.18
CA ALA A 592 -30.41 -31.98 15.59
C ALA A 592 -30.52 -31.24 16.95
N ASP A 593 -29.40 -31.05 17.65
CA ASP A 593 -29.29 -30.44 18.96
C ASP A 593 -29.49 -28.92 18.96
N ARG A 594 -29.89 -28.29 17.84
CA ARG A 594 -29.92 -26.83 17.72
C ARG A 594 -31.28 -26.26 17.35
N TYR A 595 -31.48 -25.00 17.71
CA TYR A 595 -32.61 -24.16 17.31
C TYR A 595 -32.10 -22.74 16.99
N ASN A 596 -32.90 -21.96 16.26
CA ASN A 596 -32.58 -20.58 15.92
C ASN A 596 -33.63 -19.64 16.52
N VAL A 597 -33.16 -18.58 17.18
CA VAL A 597 -33.99 -17.46 17.66
C VAL A 597 -33.79 -16.28 16.69
N HIS A 598 -34.86 -15.77 16.11
CA HIS A 598 -34.81 -14.75 15.06
C HIS A 598 -35.12 -13.37 15.61
N VAL A 599 -34.09 -12.55 15.83
CA VAL A 599 -34.22 -11.20 16.39
C VAL A 599 -34.24 -10.20 15.25
N SER A 600 -35.35 -9.48 15.07
CA SER A 600 -35.56 -8.63 13.88
C SER A 600 -34.77 -7.34 13.86
N ASP A 601 -34.47 -6.76 15.03
CA ASP A 601 -33.81 -5.46 15.14
C ASP A 601 -33.25 -5.23 16.54
N LEU A 602 -32.49 -4.14 16.68
CA LEU A 602 -31.84 -3.72 17.91
C LEU A 602 -32.84 -3.38 19.03
N THR A 603 -34.06 -2.93 18.71
CA THR A 603 -35.08 -2.57 19.72
C THR A 603 -35.62 -3.84 20.38
N ILE A 604 -35.98 -4.84 19.56
CA ILE A 604 -36.44 -6.15 20.04
C ILE A 604 -35.32 -6.87 20.80
N TYR A 605 -34.07 -6.75 20.35
CA TYR A 605 -32.92 -7.25 21.10
C TYR A 605 -32.82 -6.63 22.49
N LYS A 606 -32.78 -5.29 22.58
CA LYS A 606 -32.66 -4.57 23.85
C LYS A 606 -33.80 -4.91 24.81
N LYS A 607 -35.05 -4.99 24.32
CA LYS A 607 -36.23 -5.33 25.12
C LYS A 607 -36.14 -6.75 25.73
N ASN A 608 -35.53 -7.70 25.03
CA ASN A 608 -35.50 -9.11 25.42
C ASN A 608 -34.10 -9.59 25.84
N ARG A 609 -33.17 -8.65 26.10
CA ARG A 609 -31.74 -8.95 26.29
C ARG A 609 -31.50 -10.00 27.36
N ASP A 610 -32.12 -9.86 28.53
CA ASP A 610 -31.91 -10.78 29.65
C ASP A 610 -32.39 -12.20 29.34
N ILE A 611 -33.55 -12.33 28.68
CA ILE A 611 -34.07 -13.63 28.23
C ILE A 611 -33.13 -14.26 27.21
N LEU A 612 -32.67 -13.48 26.22
CA LEU A 612 -31.75 -13.98 25.19
C LEU A 612 -30.43 -14.45 25.80
N PHE A 613 -29.86 -13.71 26.76
CA PHE A 613 -28.63 -14.10 27.44
C PHE A 613 -28.82 -15.31 28.35
N SER A 614 -29.95 -15.46 29.02
CA SER A 614 -30.28 -16.69 29.76
C SER A 614 -30.27 -17.94 28.86
N LEU A 615 -30.78 -17.80 27.63
CA LEU A 615 -30.76 -18.89 26.64
C LEU A 615 -29.35 -19.16 26.10
N ILE A 616 -28.53 -18.11 25.90
CA ILE A 616 -27.13 -18.26 25.47
C ILE A 616 -26.31 -18.94 26.58
N ASP A 617 -26.54 -18.59 27.85
CA ASP A 617 -25.87 -19.22 29.00
C ASP A 617 -26.18 -20.72 29.08
N LYS A 618 -27.46 -21.13 28.93
CA LYS A 618 -27.82 -22.55 28.83
C LYS A 618 -27.09 -23.24 27.67
N SER A 619 -27.00 -22.57 26.52
CA SER A 619 -26.29 -23.12 25.37
C SER A 619 -24.79 -23.25 25.62
N GLN A 620 -24.20 -22.30 26.34
CA GLN A 620 -22.79 -22.30 26.76
C GLN A 620 -22.52 -23.42 27.77
N GLU A 621 -23.38 -23.63 28.78
CA GLU A 621 -23.32 -24.74 29.75
C GLU A 621 -23.33 -26.10 29.04
N MET A 622 -24.19 -26.25 28.01
CA MET A 622 -24.22 -27.44 27.16
C MET A 622 -22.90 -27.68 26.41
N ALA A 623 -22.18 -26.62 26.05
CA ALA A 623 -20.92 -26.72 25.33
C ALA A 623 -19.72 -26.94 26.25
N SER A 624 -19.70 -26.35 27.45
CA SER A 624 -18.61 -26.53 28.42
C SER A 624 -18.70 -27.86 29.16
N ASP A 625 -19.84 -28.11 29.81
CA ASP A 625 -19.91 -29.10 30.89
C ASP A 625 -20.74 -30.34 30.53
N HIS A 626 -21.57 -30.23 29.49
CA HIS A 626 -22.61 -31.23 29.18
C HIS A 626 -22.67 -31.62 27.69
N TRP A 627 -21.54 -31.55 26.99
CA TRP A 627 -21.48 -31.84 25.56
C TRP A 627 -21.89 -33.27 25.20
N ASP A 628 -21.62 -34.23 26.09
CA ASP A 628 -21.99 -35.64 25.95
C ASP A 628 -23.52 -35.85 25.97
N LYS A 629 -24.26 -34.99 26.67
CA LYS A 629 -25.72 -35.03 26.84
C LYS A 629 -26.51 -34.39 25.71
N ARG A 630 -25.86 -33.98 24.61
CA ARG A 630 -26.55 -33.33 23.49
C ARG A 630 -27.48 -34.29 22.73
N LEU A 631 -28.61 -33.77 22.23
CA LEU A 631 -29.54 -34.53 21.40
C LEU A 631 -28.89 -34.93 20.07
N LYS A 632 -28.72 -36.23 19.84
CA LYS A 632 -28.17 -36.77 18.59
C LYS A 632 -29.25 -37.59 17.91
N ILE A 633 -29.53 -37.29 16.64
CA ILE A 633 -30.48 -38.04 15.83
C ILE A 633 -29.74 -38.41 14.55
N ASP A 634 -29.66 -39.68 14.21
CA ASP A 634 -29.15 -40.14 12.91
C ASP A 634 -30.15 -41.15 12.35
N TYR A 635 -31.01 -40.64 11.48
CA TYR A 635 -32.09 -41.44 10.89
C TYR A 635 -31.52 -42.51 9.97
N GLY A 636 -30.45 -42.22 9.23
CA GLY A 636 -29.81 -43.20 8.34
C GLY A 636 -29.18 -44.39 9.08
N LYS A 637 -28.88 -44.22 10.37
CA LYS A 637 -28.39 -45.28 11.25
C LYS A 637 -29.42 -45.78 12.25
N GLY A 638 -30.68 -45.35 12.15
CA GLY A 638 -31.72 -45.72 13.12
C GLY A 638 -31.34 -45.41 14.57
N SER A 639 -30.59 -44.33 14.81
CA SER A 639 -30.07 -44.01 16.14
C SER A 639 -30.57 -42.66 16.66
N LEU A 640 -30.89 -42.63 17.95
CA LEU A 640 -31.23 -41.42 18.69
C LEU A 640 -30.60 -41.51 20.08
N THR A 641 -29.97 -40.43 20.53
CA THR A 641 -29.42 -40.34 21.88
C THR A 641 -29.85 -39.03 22.53
N SER A 642 -30.47 -39.15 23.69
CA SER A 642 -30.85 -38.07 24.59
C SER A 642 -30.66 -38.54 26.03
N VAL A 643 -30.80 -37.66 27.02
CA VAL A 643 -30.76 -38.05 28.44
C VAL A 643 -31.95 -38.91 28.88
N ASN A 644 -33.10 -38.81 28.19
CA ASN A 644 -34.35 -39.46 28.57
C ASN A 644 -34.61 -40.74 27.78
N GLU A 645 -34.11 -40.80 26.55
CA GLU A 645 -34.37 -41.85 25.57
C GLU A 645 -33.09 -42.14 24.78
N ALA A 646 -32.72 -43.42 24.66
CA ALA A 646 -31.60 -43.87 23.85
C ALA A 646 -32.01 -45.07 22.98
N ILE A 647 -31.81 -44.95 21.68
CA ILE A 647 -32.06 -45.99 20.68
C ILE A 647 -30.77 -46.14 19.86
N GLN A 648 -30.19 -47.34 19.87
CA GLN A 648 -29.03 -47.69 19.06
C GLN A 648 -29.33 -48.96 18.28
N GLU A 649 -29.41 -48.85 16.95
CA GLU A 649 -29.45 -50.02 16.07
C GLU A 649 -28.26 -50.00 15.13
N GLU A 650 -27.32 -50.93 15.35
CA GLU A 650 -26.20 -51.12 14.44
C GLU A 650 -26.66 -51.93 13.21
N GLY A 651 -26.96 -51.19 12.14
CA GLY A 651 -26.73 -51.60 10.76
C GLY A 651 -27.19 -53.01 10.36
N LYS A 652 -28.49 -53.20 10.15
CA LYS A 652 -28.99 -54.00 9.01
C LYS A 652 -30.26 -53.35 8.48
N TRP A 653 -30.28 -53.04 7.18
CA TRP A 653 -31.53 -52.87 6.47
C TRP A 653 -32.21 -54.25 6.51
N ASP A 654 -33.28 -54.38 7.30
CA ASP A 654 -34.14 -55.55 7.23
C ASP A 654 -34.95 -55.44 5.93
N GLU A 655 -34.52 -56.15 4.87
CA GLU A 655 -35.23 -56.19 3.59
C GLU A 655 -36.65 -56.78 3.71
N GLU A 656 -36.93 -57.55 4.78
CA GLU A 656 -38.21 -58.20 5.00
C GLU A 656 -39.19 -57.38 5.86
N ASN A 657 -38.71 -56.42 6.68
CA ASN A 657 -39.59 -55.53 7.46
C ASN A 657 -38.96 -54.15 7.81
N PRO A 658 -38.89 -53.20 6.86
CA PRO A 658 -38.30 -51.86 7.07
C PRO A 658 -39.06 -50.92 8.01
N GLU A 659 -40.21 -51.30 8.57
CA GLU A 659 -41.12 -50.38 9.28
C GLU A 659 -40.88 -50.23 10.79
N ASN A 660 -40.40 -51.25 11.52
CA ASN A 660 -40.55 -51.25 12.99
C ASN A 660 -39.54 -50.38 13.76
N SER A 661 -38.27 -50.37 13.39
CA SER A 661 -37.26 -49.63 14.16
C SER A 661 -37.04 -48.19 13.70
N PHE A 662 -37.19 -47.94 12.40
CA PHE A 662 -37.22 -46.59 11.85
C PHE A 662 -38.47 -45.82 12.28
N SER A 663 -39.59 -46.49 12.58
CA SER A 663 -40.79 -45.80 13.08
C SER A 663 -40.53 -45.16 14.43
N GLN A 664 -39.89 -45.84 15.39
CA GLN A 664 -39.66 -45.26 16.71
C GLN A 664 -38.70 -44.05 16.66
N VAL A 665 -37.62 -44.15 15.90
CA VAL A 665 -36.68 -43.04 15.70
C VAL A 665 -37.34 -41.90 14.91
N ARG A 666 -38.19 -42.21 13.93
CA ARG A 666 -39.00 -41.24 13.19
C ARG A 666 -39.96 -40.50 14.10
N ASP A 667 -40.70 -41.21 14.94
CA ASP A 667 -41.74 -40.63 15.78
C ASP A 667 -41.12 -39.73 16.87
N LEU A 668 -39.99 -40.15 17.45
CA LEU A 668 -39.22 -39.31 18.37
C LEU A 668 -38.53 -38.14 17.66
N ALA A 669 -38.00 -38.31 16.46
CA ALA A 669 -37.45 -37.21 15.68
C ALA A 669 -38.54 -36.19 15.30
N LEU A 670 -39.74 -36.66 14.94
CA LEU A 670 -40.90 -35.82 14.70
C LEU A 670 -41.27 -35.06 15.98
N LYS A 671 -41.30 -35.71 17.15
CA LYS A 671 -41.54 -35.06 18.46
C LYS A 671 -40.49 -33.98 18.76
N TYR A 672 -39.20 -34.32 18.87
CA TYR A 672 -38.16 -33.37 19.31
C TYR A 672 -37.95 -32.21 18.33
N LEU A 673 -38.16 -32.44 17.03
CA LEU A 673 -37.98 -31.43 15.98
C LEU A 673 -39.30 -30.77 15.56
N ALA A 674 -40.43 -31.08 16.22
CA ALA A 674 -41.69 -30.44 15.92
C ALA A 674 -41.64 -28.94 16.25
N PRO A 675 -42.22 -28.06 15.41
CA PRO A 675 -42.30 -26.63 15.70
C PRO A 675 -43.03 -26.30 17.02
N ASP A 676 -43.99 -27.14 17.41
CA ASP A 676 -44.81 -26.99 18.63
C ASP A 676 -44.14 -27.60 19.88
N TYR A 677 -43.04 -28.34 19.74
CA TYR A 677 -42.29 -28.92 20.84
C TYR A 677 -41.47 -27.87 21.59
N THR A 678 -42.18 -27.13 22.45
CA THR A 678 -41.75 -25.87 23.03
C THR A 678 -42.10 -25.77 24.52
N TYR A 679 -41.45 -24.85 25.23
CA TYR A 679 -41.77 -24.46 26.60
C TYR A 679 -41.96 -22.95 26.70
N GLU A 680 -42.78 -22.48 27.66
CA GLU A 680 -42.92 -21.05 27.94
C GLU A 680 -41.73 -20.57 28.77
N VAL A 681 -41.12 -19.47 28.34
CA VAL A 681 -40.05 -18.82 29.12
C VAL A 681 -40.74 -17.93 30.14
N GLU A 682 -40.66 -18.28 31.43
CA GLU A 682 -41.11 -17.45 32.55
C GLU A 682 -40.19 -16.23 32.77
#